data_AF-U2BEC6-F1
#
_entry.id   AF-U2BEC6-F1
#
_cell.length_a   1.000
_cell.length_b   1.000
_cell.length_c   1.000
_cell.angle_alpha   90.00
_cell.angle_beta   90.00
_cell.angle_gamma   90.00
#
_symmetry.space_group_name_H-M   'P 1'
#
loop_
_entity.id
_entity.type
_entity.pdbx_description
1 polymer ?
#
loop_
_entity_poly.entity_id
_entity_poly.type
_entity_poly.pdbx_seq_one_letter_code
_entity_poly.pdbx_strand_id
1 'polypeptide(L)'
;EIDGQAFADATRQHLGVELPPDWSGELRIVGVAEQDGQTVDAAQAGIEPQAFQVYARKADAQFGEDAFAFVAGTRTEGQAEALTERLHLVDALGTDNQHERAAKLARVQEERVRRDPNATEEDISAAKEARKTAEASAMLNDSDAQRRAAELERQERERQQAQPQAEKPERQYINVPYKEKDEAKSLGARWDRQQQSWYVPPGTDAAPFAKWAQGAATAAVEPRSAQPAPEAQGEAQRPAQQAQQARQYLAVPYEQRNAAKAAGALWDKAAKSWYVGPRADAAKLERWKPENVQAQQGPAMTPREEFAEAMRSAGLFTGSNAQGDHPIMDGKRHRVPVEGGKKGALDGFYVGHLDGHPAGRIINNKTGTDITWKSKGYALSDQEKAKLQAEAAEKLAQRAVEQDKAQEATAQRVGRQMADLVPIEQPTPYLQAKGIQAQAGVMTDREGQKTYIPAFDAEGKQWTMQYIQEDGTKRFAKDSKKEGCFHPVGGMDALAAAPALVISEGYATAAQVAEAVGHATVAAFDSGNLEAVAKALHAKFPDKPVIIAGDDDRHLVMTHGNNPGREKAEAAAQAVGGKAIFPIFAPAENTYPRDLPAITPDSFKTHLRAEQRLADAAAGKVELAGDEAAKLKASMLSGAQIAALSTMKQHTDFNDLAHKSELGIEGVKRQIGAAISQVQRDEQQHQEQKHVEKKQQQIEQRPRRAARIG
;
A
#
# COMPACT_ATOMS: atom_id res chain seq x y z
N GLU A 1 27.84 -0.07 13.42
CA GLU A 1 27.62 0.39 14.79
C GLU A 1 28.01 1.85 14.87
N ILE A 2 27.12 2.71 15.37
CA ILE A 2 27.46 4.11 15.64
C ILE A 2 28.23 4.09 16.96
N ASP A 3 29.39 4.73 17.00
CA ASP A 3 30.15 4.96 18.24
C ASP A 3 29.26 5.69 19.24
N GLY A 4 29.00 5.07 20.40
CA GLY A 4 28.09 5.61 21.42
C GLY A 4 28.52 7.00 21.90
N GLN A 5 29.82 7.28 21.92
CA GLN A 5 30.34 8.61 22.28
C GLN A 5 29.99 9.64 21.19
N ALA A 6 30.10 9.27 19.92
CA ALA A 6 29.73 10.16 18.81
C ALA A 6 28.23 10.50 18.80
N PHE A 7 27.37 9.55 19.21
CA PHE A 7 25.93 9.80 19.36
C PHE A 7 25.62 10.76 20.52
N ALA A 8 26.25 10.56 21.67
CA ALA A 8 26.13 11.46 22.83
C ALA A 8 26.60 12.89 22.49
N ASP A 9 27.73 13.03 21.80
CA ASP A 9 28.26 14.32 21.37
C ASP A 9 27.34 15.01 20.35
N ALA A 10 26.81 14.26 19.38
CA ALA A 10 25.88 14.79 18.38
C ALA A 10 24.56 15.27 19.00
N THR A 11 23.99 14.50 19.93
CA THR A 11 22.76 14.91 20.63
C THR A 11 22.99 16.15 21.48
N ARG A 12 24.11 16.21 22.20
CA ARG A 12 24.50 17.40 22.97
C ARG A 12 24.67 18.63 22.05
N GLN A 13 25.32 18.47 20.91
CA GLN A 13 25.57 19.57 19.97
C GLN A 13 24.30 20.07 19.28
N HIS A 14 23.43 19.17 18.83
CA HIS A 14 22.30 19.52 17.96
C HIS A 14 20.97 19.65 18.70
N LEU A 15 20.79 18.93 19.81
CA LEU A 15 19.57 18.93 20.61
C LEU A 15 19.73 19.68 21.94
N GLY A 16 20.98 19.99 22.33
CA GLY A 16 21.29 20.66 23.60
C GLY A 16 21.10 19.75 24.82
N VAL A 17 20.91 18.44 24.59
CA VAL A 17 20.71 17.41 25.62
C VAL A 17 21.46 16.16 25.21
N GLU A 18 21.89 15.37 26.18
CA GLU A 18 22.58 14.11 25.94
C GLU A 18 21.59 12.96 26.06
N LEU A 19 21.49 12.14 25.00
CA LEU A 19 20.65 10.95 25.00
C LEU A 19 21.53 9.70 25.12
N PRO A 20 21.05 8.64 25.82
CA PRO A 20 21.77 7.39 25.89
C PRO A 20 21.89 6.77 24.49
N PRO A 21 23.03 6.16 24.12
CA PRO A 21 23.24 5.55 22.80
C PRO A 21 22.23 4.46 22.43
N ASP A 22 21.69 3.79 23.43
CA ASP A 22 20.68 2.74 23.32
C ASP A 22 19.26 3.27 23.64
N TRP A 23 18.99 4.57 23.43
CA TRP A 23 17.69 5.14 23.72
C TRP A 23 16.56 4.42 22.98
N SER A 24 15.55 3.95 23.74
CA SER A 24 14.44 3.15 23.21
C SER A 24 13.29 3.98 22.62
N GLY A 25 13.43 5.31 22.53
CA GLY A 25 12.36 6.23 22.13
C GLY A 25 11.35 6.57 23.24
N GLU A 26 11.46 5.97 24.43
CA GLU A 26 10.57 6.26 25.57
C GLU A 26 11.16 7.36 26.46
N LEU A 27 10.31 8.31 26.85
CA LEU A 27 10.66 9.44 27.71
C LEU A 27 9.67 9.56 28.89
N ARG A 28 10.17 10.03 30.02
CA ARG A 28 9.40 10.26 31.25
C ARG A 28 9.72 11.62 31.84
N ILE A 29 8.68 12.36 32.20
CA ILE A 29 8.79 13.60 32.98
C ILE A 29 8.53 13.25 34.45
N VAL A 30 9.38 13.74 35.34
CA VAL A 30 9.24 13.57 36.80
C VAL A 30 9.29 14.96 37.44
N GLY A 31 8.23 15.32 38.17
CA GLY A 31 8.25 16.49 39.03
C GLY A 31 9.13 16.21 40.25
N VAL A 32 10.08 17.09 40.54
CA VAL A 32 11.03 16.93 41.63
C VAL A 32 11.00 18.11 42.59
N ALA A 33 11.31 17.83 43.86
CA ALA A 33 11.44 18.83 44.90
C ALA A 33 12.63 18.49 45.80
N GLU A 34 13.21 19.49 46.47
CA GLU A 34 14.20 19.22 47.52
C GLU A 34 13.53 18.90 48.85
N GLN A 35 13.98 17.81 49.47
CA GLN A 35 13.63 17.42 50.83
C GLN A 35 14.89 16.91 51.52
N ASP A 36 15.21 17.48 52.69
CA ASP A 36 16.40 17.12 53.49
C ASP A 36 17.74 17.17 52.71
N GLY A 37 17.85 18.10 51.75
CA GLY A 37 19.04 18.27 50.90
C GLY A 37 19.19 17.22 49.80
N GLN A 38 18.14 16.43 49.53
CA GLN A 38 18.09 15.48 48.43
C GLN A 38 16.94 15.81 47.47
N THR A 39 17.16 15.60 46.17
CA THR A 39 16.11 15.69 45.16
C THR A 39 15.23 14.44 45.23
N VAL A 40 13.94 14.61 45.50
CA VAL A 40 12.95 13.54 45.59
C VAL A 40 11.87 13.69 44.51
N ASP A 41 11.25 12.58 44.11
CA ASP A 41 10.05 12.58 43.28
C ASP A 41 8.89 13.21 44.07
N ALA A 42 8.44 14.38 43.63
CA ALA A 42 7.47 15.20 44.34
C ALA A 42 6.12 14.48 44.47
N ALA A 43 5.73 13.69 43.46
CA ALA A 43 4.47 12.94 43.49
C ALA A 43 4.52 11.79 44.50
N GLN A 44 5.67 11.10 44.63
CA GLN A 44 5.84 10.03 45.62
C GLN A 44 5.93 10.58 47.05
N ALA A 45 6.55 11.76 47.21
CA ALA A 45 6.65 12.45 48.49
C ALA A 45 5.36 13.21 48.87
N GLY A 46 4.37 13.32 47.97
CA GLY A 46 3.11 14.02 48.22
C GLY A 46 3.26 15.53 48.35
N ILE A 47 4.26 16.12 47.69
CA ILE A 47 4.58 17.55 47.72
C ILE A 47 4.50 18.16 46.32
N GLU A 48 4.35 19.48 46.25
CA GLU A 48 4.32 20.20 44.99
C GLU A 48 5.73 20.21 44.33
N PRO A 49 5.83 19.95 43.01
CA PRO A 49 7.10 19.95 42.30
C PRO A 49 7.69 21.36 42.22
N GLN A 50 8.99 21.47 42.51
CA GLN A 50 9.76 22.72 42.41
C GLN A 50 10.47 22.84 41.05
N ALA A 51 10.74 21.71 40.41
CA ALA A 51 11.33 21.59 39.08
C ALA A 51 10.83 20.31 38.40
N PHE A 52 11.16 20.14 37.12
CA PHE A 52 10.81 18.94 36.36
C PHE A 52 12.07 18.36 35.72
N GLN A 53 12.17 17.04 35.69
CA GLN A 53 13.29 16.33 35.08
C GLN A 53 12.79 15.38 34.00
N VAL A 54 13.49 15.34 32.87
CA VAL A 54 13.19 14.47 31.74
C VAL A 54 14.19 13.32 31.75
N TYR A 55 13.66 12.10 31.60
CA TYR A 55 14.42 10.86 31.59
C TYR A 55 14.14 10.07 30.31
N ALA A 56 15.17 9.46 29.72
CA ALA A 56 15.10 8.60 28.54
C ALA A 56 15.32 7.15 28.91
N ARG A 57 14.49 6.24 28.38
CA ARG A 57 14.63 4.81 28.63
C ARG A 57 15.74 4.19 27.77
N LYS A 58 16.58 3.37 28.41
CA LYS A 58 17.59 2.53 27.77
C LYS A 58 16.96 1.25 27.24
N ALA A 59 17.23 0.88 25.99
CA ALA A 59 16.72 -0.31 25.33
C ALA A 59 17.36 -1.59 25.91
N ASP A 60 18.63 -1.52 26.30
CA ASP A 60 19.42 -2.67 26.73
C ASP A 60 19.59 -2.75 28.26
N ALA A 61 18.73 -2.07 29.02
CA ALA A 61 18.78 -2.06 30.48
C ALA A 61 18.63 -3.49 31.05
N GLN A 62 19.64 -3.95 31.76
CA GLN A 62 19.61 -5.27 32.41
C GLN A 62 18.81 -5.23 33.71
N PHE A 63 18.33 -6.40 34.14
CA PHE A 63 17.60 -6.54 35.40
C PHE A 63 18.47 -6.07 36.58
N GLY A 64 18.03 -5.01 37.27
CA GLY A 64 18.75 -4.40 38.39
C GLY A 64 19.49 -3.10 38.06
N GLU A 65 19.54 -2.69 36.80
CA GLU A 65 20.04 -1.38 36.38
C GLU A 65 18.92 -0.34 36.30
N ASP A 66 19.27 0.94 36.50
CA ASP A 66 18.35 2.04 36.24
C ASP A 66 18.00 2.06 34.75
N ALA A 67 16.75 1.70 34.43
CA ALA A 67 16.25 1.64 33.06
C ALA A 67 16.11 3.02 32.40
N PHE A 68 16.22 4.09 33.17
CA PHE A 68 16.03 5.46 32.72
C PHE A 68 17.28 6.30 33.01
N ALA A 69 17.80 6.97 31.98
CA ALA A 69 18.91 7.90 32.08
C ALA A 69 18.37 9.34 32.17
N PHE A 70 18.98 10.17 33.01
CA PHE A 70 18.65 11.60 33.09
C PHE A 70 19.05 12.31 31.79
N VAL A 71 18.16 13.15 31.26
CA VAL A 71 18.36 13.91 30.01
C VAL A 71 18.53 15.40 30.31
N ALA A 72 17.58 16.00 31.03
CA ALA A 72 17.59 17.43 31.32
C ALA A 72 16.68 17.80 32.51
N GLY A 73 16.99 18.92 33.17
CA GLY A 73 16.11 19.56 34.16
C GLY A 73 15.51 20.85 33.60
N THR A 74 14.24 21.09 33.87
CA THR A 74 13.49 22.29 33.48
C THR A 74 12.81 22.93 34.69
N ARG A 75 12.48 24.22 34.56
CA ARG A 75 11.84 24.98 35.65
C ARG A 75 10.34 24.79 35.71
N THR A 76 9.72 24.46 34.58
CA THR A 76 8.27 24.27 34.46
C THR A 76 7.95 23.00 33.71
N GLU A 77 6.76 22.47 33.94
CA GLU A 77 6.22 21.28 33.26
C GLU A 77 6.16 21.51 31.75
N GLY A 78 5.60 22.65 31.31
CA GLY A 78 5.52 23.00 29.89
C GLY A 78 6.88 23.05 29.16
N GLN A 79 7.98 23.37 29.86
CA GLN A 79 9.33 23.28 29.29
C GLN A 79 9.79 21.82 29.12
N ALA A 80 9.52 20.95 30.10
CA ALA A 80 9.82 19.52 30.02
C ALA A 80 9.00 18.86 28.90
N GLU A 81 7.74 19.26 28.77
CA GLU A 81 6.83 18.82 27.72
C GLU A 81 7.29 19.22 26.32
N ALA A 82 7.64 20.49 26.12
CA ALA A 82 8.15 20.97 24.84
C ALA A 82 9.48 20.32 24.44
N LEU A 83 10.33 19.99 25.42
CA LEU A 83 11.54 19.20 25.18
C LEU A 83 11.17 17.77 24.77
N THR A 84 10.25 17.13 25.47
CA THR A 84 9.79 15.77 25.18
C THR A 84 9.16 15.68 23.78
N GLU A 85 8.28 16.60 23.40
CA GLU A 85 7.70 16.68 22.04
C GLU A 85 8.79 16.73 20.97
N ARG A 86 9.80 17.57 21.16
CA ARG A 86 10.92 17.71 20.22
C ARG A 86 11.72 16.41 20.10
N LEU A 87 11.99 15.73 21.21
CA LEU A 87 12.73 14.48 21.20
C LEU A 87 11.92 13.36 20.55
N HIS A 88 10.63 13.23 20.86
CA HIS A 88 9.74 12.28 20.18
C HIS A 88 9.66 12.55 18.67
N LEU A 89 9.66 13.82 18.24
CA LEU A 89 9.69 14.17 16.83
C LEU A 89 11.01 13.76 16.16
N VAL A 90 12.14 13.94 16.85
CA VAL A 90 13.45 13.47 16.37
C VAL A 90 13.48 11.94 16.23
N ASP A 91 12.98 11.20 17.22
CA ASP A 91 12.85 9.74 17.14
C ASP A 91 11.96 9.31 15.97
N ALA A 92 10.81 9.95 15.79
CA ALA A 92 9.91 9.67 14.68
C ALA A 92 10.60 9.90 13.32
N LEU A 93 11.26 11.06 13.13
CA LEU A 93 11.94 11.40 11.88
C LEU A 93 13.18 10.53 11.61
N GLY A 94 13.84 10.05 12.67
CA GLY A 94 14.96 9.11 12.59
C GLY A 94 14.56 7.65 12.36
N THR A 95 13.26 7.32 12.41
CA THR A 95 12.77 5.95 12.20
C THR A 95 12.67 5.64 10.71
N ASP A 96 13.40 4.64 10.21
CA ASP A 96 13.47 4.30 8.77
C ASP A 96 12.16 3.73 8.21
N ASN A 97 11.47 2.88 8.99
CA ASN A 97 10.22 2.28 8.55
C ASN A 97 9.10 3.33 8.48
N GLN A 98 8.53 3.54 7.29
CA GLN A 98 7.51 4.58 7.06
C GLN A 98 6.24 4.38 7.90
N HIS A 99 5.82 3.14 8.14
CA HIS A 99 4.62 2.87 8.93
C HIS A 99 4.88 3.09 10.42
N GLU A 100 6.05 2.70 10.90
CA GLU A 100 6.47 2.98 12.29
C GLU A 100 6.67 4.48 12.52
N ARG A 101 7.33 5.17 11.59
CA ARG A 101 7.45 6.64 11.55
C ARG A 101 6.08 7.29 11.60
N ALA A 102 5.12 6.84 10.79
CA ALA A 102 3.76 7.38 10.77
C ALA A 102 3.04 7.17 12.11
N ALA A 103 3.22 6.01 12.76
CA ALA A 103 2.66 5.75 14.08
C ALA A 103 3.27 6.65 15.16
N LYS A 104 4.60 6.84 15.15
CA LYS A 104 5.31 7.74 16.07
C LYS A 104 4.88 9.20 15.87
N LEU A 105 4.79 9.68 14.62
CA LEU A 105 4.32 11.04 14.31
C LEU A 105 2.85 11.26 14.72
N ALA A 106 1.98 10.28 14.51
CA ALA A 106 0.58 10.37 14.92
C ALA A 106 0.43 10.47 16.45
N ARG A 107 1.31 9.81 17.22
CA ARG A 107 1.36 9.92 18.68
C ARG A 107 1.83 11.30 19.15
N VAL A 108 2.81 11.91 18.47
CA VAL A 108 3.24 13.30 18.72
C VAL A 108 2.10 14.27 18.43
N GLN A 109 1.39 14.08 17.31
CA GLN A 109 0.27 14.94 16.92
C GLN A 109 -0.91 14.83 17.88
N GLU A 110 -1.26 13.63 18.36
CA GLU A 110 -2.32 13.46 19.37
C GLU A 110 -1.99 14.19 20.68
N GLU A 111 -0.77 14.05 21.19
CA GLU A 111 -0.36 14.75 22.42
C GLU A 111 -0.36 16.27 22.22
N ARG A 112 0.06 16.78 21.05
CA ARG A 112 -0.01 18.20 20.71
C ARG A 112 -1.45 18.72 20.68
N VAL A 113 -2.36 18.01 20.00
CA VAL A 113 -3.78 18.38 19.92
C VAL A 113 -4.45 18.32 21.29
N ARG A 114 -4.15 17.30 22.09
CA ARG A 114 -4.68 17.15 23.45
C ARG A 114 -4.29 18.30 24.39
N ARG A 115 -3.16 18.95 24.13
CA ARG A 115 -2.61 20.04 24.97
C ARG A 115 -2.91 21.43 24.43
N ASP A 116 -3.44 21.55 23.21
CA ASP A 116 -3.86 22.83 22.68
C ASP A 116 -5.13 23.29 23.41
N PRO A 117 -5.10 24.42 24.14
CA PRO A 117 -6.26 24.94 24.86
C PRO A 117 -7.43 25.32 23.93
N ASN A 118 -7.19 25.42 22.62
CA ASN A 118 -8.21 25.70 21.61
C ASN A 118 -8.73 24.44 20.90
N ALA A 119 -8.17 23.26 21.17
CA ALA A 119 -8.63 22.02 20.53
C ALA A 119 -10.02 21.62 21.02
N THR A 120 -10.87 21.20 20.09
CA THR A 120 -12.20 20.67 20.41
C THR A 120 -12.14 19.18 20.78
N GLU A 121 -13.19 18.65 21.42
CA GLU A 121 -13.29 17.20 21.67
C GLU A 121 -13.25 16.38 20.37
N GLU A 122 -13.74 16.96 19.27
CA GLU A 122 -13.70 16.34 17.94
C GLU A 122 -12.27 16.25 17.41
N ASP A 123 -11.45 17.29 17.58
CA ASP A 123 -10.03 17.29 17.19
C ASP A 123 -9.23 16.25 17.97
N ILE A 124 -9.46 16.14 19.28
CA ILE A 124 -8.82 15.15 20.15
C ILE A 124 -9.21 13.73 19.74
N SER A 125 -10.49 13.51 19.44
CA SER A 125 -11.01 12.21 18.97
C SER A 125 -10.42 11.84 17.60
N ALA A 126 -10.35 12.80 16.66
CA ALA A 126 -9.78 12.60 15.35
C ALA A 126 -8.29 12.26 15.41
N ALA A 127 -7.51 12.97 16.25
CA ALA A 127 -6.09 12.69 16.44
C ALA A 127 -5.85 11.29 17.05
N LYS A 128 -6.71 10.87 17.99
CA LYS A 128 -6.67 9.53 18.59
C LYS A 128 -6.98 8.42 17.58
N GLU A 129 -7.97 8.61 16.70
CA GLU A 129 -8.28 7.64 15.65
C GLU A 129 -7.18 7.60 14.57
N ALA A 130 -6.57 8.74 14.24
CA ALA A 130 -5.40 8.80 13.36
C ALA A 130 -4.21 8.00 13.94
N ARG A 131 -3.92 8.14 15.25
CA ARG A 131 -2.91 7.32 15.93
C ARG A 131 -3.23 5.83 15.82
N LYS A 132 -4.44 5.40 16.20
CA LYS A 132 -4.82 3.98 16.13
C LYS A 132 -4.70 3.40 14.73
N THR A 133 -5.07 4.18 13.71
CA THR A 133 -4.98 3.75 12.31
C THR A 133 -3.53 3.59 11.86
N ALA A 134 -2.65 4.53 12.26
CA ALA A 134 -1.22 4.45 11.98
C ALA A 134 -0.54 3.29 12.73
N GLU A 135 -0.88 3.07 14.01
CA GLU A 135 -0.40 1.94 14.82
C GLU A 135 -0.83 0.59 14.22
N ALA A 136 -2.10 0.47 13.80
CA ALA A 136 -2.58 -0.74 13.13
C ALA A 136 -1.85 -1.00 11.80
N SER A 137 -1.57 0.06 11.04
CA SER A 137 -0.82 -0.03 9.79
C SER A 137 0.64 -0.41 10.02
N ALA A 138 1.28 0.09 11.08
CA ALA A 138 2.62 -0.30 11.49
C ALA A 138 2.68 -1.78 11.90
N MET A 139 1.72 -2.24 12.70
CA MET A 139 1.66 -3.63 13.15
C MET A 139 1.45 -4.64 12.01
N LEU A 140 0.67 -4.28 10.98
CA LEU A 140 0.43 -5.15 9.82
C LEU A 140 1.62 -5.22 8.86
N ASN A 141 2.47 -4.19 8.85
CA ASN A 141 3.61 -4.05 7.94
C ASN A 141 4.97 -4.22 8.63
N ASP A 142 4.98 -4.68 9.88
CA ASP A 142 6.20 -5.05 10.60
C ASP A 142 6.79 -6.35 10.00
N SER A 143 7.98 -6.22 9.41
CA SER A 143 8.70 -7.34 8.78
C SER A 143 9.05 -8.45 9.75
N ASP A 144 9.25 -8.18 11.05
CA ASP A 144 9.54 -9.19 12.05
C ASP A 144 8.29 -9.89 12.57
N ALA A 145 7.15 -9.20 12.61
CA ALA A 145 5.85 -9.84 12.81
C ALA A 145 5.50 -10.76 11.64
N GLN A 146 5.77 -10.34 10.39
CA GLN A 146 5.57 -11.14 9.19
C GLN A 146 6.51 -12.36 9.13
N ARG A 147 7.79 -12.21 9.52
CA ARG A 147 8.73 -13.34 9.63
C ARG A 147 8.31 -14.32 10.73
N ARG A 148 7.94 -13.84 11.92
CA ARG A 148 7.44 -14.70 13.01
C ARG A 148 6.15 -15.43 12.63
N ALA A 149 5.23 -14.78 11.92
CA ALA A 149 4.01 -15.40 11.41
C ALA A 149 4.32 -16.49 10.37
N ALA A 150 5.23 -16.20 9.42
CA ALA A 150 5.68 -17.18 8.44
C ALA A 150 6.44 -18.35 9.07
N GLU A 151 7.22 -18.11 10.13
CA GLU A 151 7.97 -19.13 10.85
C GLU A 151 7.08 -19.99 11.74
N LEU A 152 6.05 -19.40 12.38
CA LEU A 152 5.00 -20.15 13.08
C LEU A 152 4.19 -21.01 12.11
N GLU A 153 3.79 -20.48 10.94
CA GLU A 153 3.13 -21.29 9.90
C GLU A 153 4.03 -22.41 9.39
N ARG A 154 5.34 -22.17 9.29
CA ARG A 154 6.32 -23.18 8.87
C ARG A 154 6.51 -24.25 9.94
N GLN A 155 6.61 -23.87 11.22
CA GLN A 155 6.68 -24.79 12.35
C GLN A 155 5.37 -25.57 12.53
N GLU A 156 4.21 -24.97 12.26
CA GLU A 156 2.93 -25.69 12.25
C GLU A 156 2.87 -26.71 11.12
N ARG A 157 3.34 -26.35 9.91
CA ARG A 157 3.44 -27.29 8.78
C ARG A 157 4.44 -28.41 9.05
N GLU A 158 5.58 -28.10 9.67
CA GLU A 158 6.60 -29.09 10.03
C GLU A 158 6.11 -30.00 11.18
N ARG A 159 5.39 -29.47 12.18
CA ARG A 159 4.73 -30.28 13.22
C ARG A 159 3.62 -31.16 12.66
N GLN A 160 2.89 -30.70 11.64
CA GLN A 160 1.88 -31.52 10.95
C GLN A 160 2.51 -32.59 10.04
N GLN A 161 3.72 -32.37 9.53
CA GLN A 161 4.46 -33.33 8.70
C GLN A 161 5.35 -34.30 9.48
N ALA A 162 5.77 -33.95 10.71
CA ALA A 162 6.70 -34.73 11.53
C ALA A 162 6.02 -35.70 12.52
N GLN A 163 4.69 -35.84 12.51
CA GLN A 163 4.03 -36.90 13.27
C GLN A 163 4.20 -38.25 12.55
N PRO A 164 4.78 -39.28 13.19
CA PRO A 164 4.82 -40.63 12.63
C PRO A 164 3.38 -41.12 12.39
N GLN A 165 3.12 -41.66 11.20
CA GLN A 165 1.88 -42.38 10.90
C GLN A 165 1.79 -43.60 11.82
N ALA A 166 1.12 -43.46 12.96
CA ALA A 166 0.61 -44.59 13.71
C ALA A 166 -0.48 -45.27 12.86
N GLU A 167 -0.32 -46.57 12.61
CA GLU A 167 -1.30 -47.42 11.94
C GLU A 167 -2.68 -47.18 12.54
N LYS A 168 -3.59 -46.59 11.75
CA LYS A 168 -4.99 -46.42 12.15
C LYS A 168 -5.67 -47.78 12.01
N PRO A 169 -6.36 -48.27 13.05
CA PRO A 169 -7.13 -49.50 12.94
C PRO A 169 -8.22 -49.33 11.87
N GLU A 170 -8.46 -50.37 11.07
CA GLU A 170 -9.47 -50.40 10.01
C GLU A 170 -10.84 -49.91 10.53
N ARG A 171 -11.35 -48.84 9.93
CA ARG A 171 -12.66 -48.26 10.23
C ARG A 171 -13.64 -48.68 9.15
N GLN A 172 -14.75 -49.29 9.53
CA GLN A 172 -15.81 -49.66 8.59
C GLN A 172 -16.72 -48.45 8.35
N TYR A 173 -16.67 -47.87 7.15
CA TYR A 173 -17.50 -46.72 6.77
C TYR A 173 -18.92 -47.15 6.39
N ILE A 174 -19.91 -46.35 6.78
CA ILE A 174 -21.35 -46.57 6.57
C ILE A 174 -21.99 -45.31 5.97
N ASN A 175 -22.99 -45.47 5.12
CA ASN A 175 -23.68 -44.37 4.46
C ASN A 175 -24.99 -44.02 5.21
N VAL A 176 -24.96 -42.96 6.02
CA VAL A 176 -26.09 -42.54 6.86
C VAL A 176 -26.72 -41.24 6.32
N PRO A 177 -27.96 -41.28 5.82
CA PRO A 177 -28.71 -40.08 5.44
C PRO A 177 -28.86 -39.09 6.60
N TYR A 178 -28.88 -37.78 6.32
CA TYR A 178 -28.87 -36.73 7.36
C TYR A 178 -30.00 -36.85 8.39
N LYS A 179 -31.16 -37.41 8.00
CA LYS A 179 -32.32 -37.61 8.89
C LYS A 179 -32.12 -38.76 9.90
N GLU A 180 -31.19 -39.67 9.65
CA GLU A 180 -30.94 -40.88 10.44
C GLU A 180 -29.62 -40.78 11.24
N LYS A 181 -28.98 -39.60 11.21
CA LYS A 181 -27.67 -39.35 11.85
C LYS A 181 -27.68 -39.55 13.36
N ASP A 182 -28.77 -39.19 14.03
CA ASP A 182 -28.86 -39.27 15.49
C ASP A 182 -29.06 -40.72 15.95
N GLU A 183 -29.72 -41.54 15.10
CA GLU A 183 -29.88 -42.97 15.30
C GLU A 183 -28.54 -43.70 15.10
N ALA A 184 -27.81 -43.42 14.02
CA ALA A 184 -26.48 -44.00 13.80
C ALA A 184 -25.48 -43.61 14.91
N LYS A 185 -25.56 -42.37 15.39
CA LYS A 185 -24.74 -41.89 16.50
C LYS A 185 -25.11 -42.58 17.83
N SER A 186 -26.39 -42.85 18.09
CA SER A 186 -26.84 -43.56 19.29
C SER A 186 -26.37 -45.02 19.34
N LEU A 187 -26.23 -45.66 18.18
CA LEU A 187 -25.74 -47.04 18.05
C LEU A 187 -24.21 -47.13 18.16
N GLY A 188 -23.50 -45.99 18.12
CA GLY A 188 -22.05 -45.91 18.31
C GLY A 188 -21.24 -45.54 17.07
N ALA A 189 -21.87 -45.18 15.94
CA ALA A 189 -21.15 -44.67 14.77
C ALA A 189 -20.59 -43.27 15.02
N ARG A 190 -19.44 -42.98 14.42
CA ARG A 190 -18.72 -41.70 14.52
C ARG A 190 -18.55 -41.07 13.14
N TRP A 191 -18.60 -39.75 13.09
CA TRP A 191 -18.36 -39.00 11.84
C TRP A 191 -16.86 -38.75 11.65
N ASP A 192 -16.32 -39.17 10.51
CA ASP A 192 -14.96 -38.84 10.09
C ASP A 192 -14.98 -37.53 9.27
N ARG A 193 -14.45 -36.46 9.84
CA ARG A 193 -14.41 -35.14 9.20
C ARG A 193 -13.48 -35.10 7.98
N GLN A 194 -12.46 -35.95 7.89
CA GLN A 194 -11.54 -35.99 6.75
C GLN A 194 -12.14 -36.73 5.56
N GLN A 195 -12.87 -37.83 5.84
CA GLN A 195 -13.53 -38.63 4.79
C GLN A 195 -14.99 -38.21 4.53
N GLN A 196 -15.51 -37.25 5.31
CA GLN A 196 -16.91 -36.80 5.29
C GLN A 196 -17.91 -37.96 5.28
N SER A 197 -17.65 -38.97 6.10
CA SER A 197 -18.46 -40.19 6.15
C SER A 197 -18.58 -40.72 7.57
N TRP A 198 -19.67 -41.43 7.86
CA TRP A 198 -19.88 -42.11 9.13
C TRP A 198 -19.09 -43.42 9.14
N TYR A 199 -18.54 -43.82 10.29
CA TYR A 199 -17.85 -45.09 10.46
C TYR A 199 -18.20 -45.74 11.80
N VAL A 200 -18.15 -47.07 11.82
CA VAL A 200 -18.29 -47.88 13.04
C VAL A 200 -16.90 -48.05 13.66
N PRO A 201 -16.68 -47.58 14.91
CA PRO A 201 -15.40 -47.78 15.60
C PRO A 201 -15.11 -49.28 15.85
N PRO A 202 -13.83 -49.71 15.85
CA PRO A 202 -13.46 -51.09 16.18
C PRO A 202 -13.97 -51.48 17.57
N GLY A 203 -14.66 -52.61 17.69
CA GLY A 203 -15.22 -53.11 18.96
C GLY A 203 -16.72 -52.86 19.18
N THR A 204 -17.38 -52.12 18.28
CA THR A 204 -18.85 -51.96 18.30
C THR A 204 -19.51 -53.03 17.42
N ASP A 205 -20.60 -53.66 17.91
CA ASP A 205 -21.36 -54.65 17.13
C ASP A 205 -21.86 -54.04 15.81
N ALA A 206 -21.47 -54.64 14.68
CA ALA A 206 -21.79 -54.15 13.34
C ALA A 206 -23.21 -54.54 12.87
N ALA A 207 -23.87 -55.48 13.56
CA ALA A 207 -25.20 -55.96 13.17
C ALA A 207 -26.29 -54.87 13.08
N PRO A 208 -26.37 -53.89 14.00
CA PRO A 208 -27.36 -52.79 13.93
C PRO A 208 -27.12 -51.82 12.75
N PHE A 209 -25.91 -51.78 12.21
CA PHE A 209 -25.51 -50.88 11.13
C PHE A 209 -25.66 -51.49 9.73
N ALA A 210 -26.13 -52.74 9.63
CA ALA A 210 -26.32 -53.45 8.37
C ALA A 210 -27.18 -52.67 7.36
N LYS A 211 -28.17 -51.91 7.85
CA LYS A 211 -29.03 -51.04 7.04
C LYS A 211 -28.31 -49.87 6.35
N TRP A 212 -27.14 -49.47 6.86
CA TRP A 212 -26.29 -48.41 6.30
C TRP A 212 -24.98 -48.94 5.69
N ALA A 213 -24.75 -50.26 5.74
CA ALA A 213 -23.54 -50.91 5.25
C ALA A 213 -23.56 -51.14 3.72
N GLN A 214 -24.75 -51.25 3.11
CA GLN A 214 -24.86 -51.40 1.66
C GLN A 214 -24.63 -50.05 0.94
N GLY A 215 -23.42 -49.92 0.38
CA GLY A 215 -22.98 -48.75 -0.38
C GLY A 215 -21.49 -48.41 -0.19
N ALA A 216 -20.81 -49.05 0.77
CA ALA A 216 -19.39 -48.88 1.01
C ALA A 216 -18.64 -50.21 0.82
N ALA A 217 -18.20 -50.51 -0.40
CA ALA A 217 -17.22 -51.56 -0.65
C ALA A 217 -16.20 -51.13 -1.70
N THR A 218 -15.01 -50.81 -1.20
CA THR A 218 -13.68 -51.22 -1.71
C THR A 218 -13.36 -51.09 -3.21
N ALA A 219 -12.50 -50.13 -3.56
CA ALA A 219 -11.55 -50.27 -4.67
C ALA A 219 -10.12 -50.32 -4.08
N ALA A 220 -9.63 -51.54 -3.87
CA ALA A 220 -8.24 -51.83 -3.53
C ALA A 220 -7.36 -51.65 -4.78
N VAL A 221 -6.21 -51.01 -4.59
CA VAL A 221 -5.16 -50.80 -5.58
C VAL A 221 -4.14 -51.92 -5.43
N GLU A 222 -3.83 -52.62 -6.51
CA GLU A 222 -2.60 -53.43 -6.65
C GLU A 222 -1.60 -52.75 -7.61
N PRO A 223 -0.29 -53.04 -7.48
CA PRO A 223 0.77 -52.07 -7.72
C PRO A 223 1.35 -52.12 -9.13
N ARG A 224 1.72 -50.95 -9.68
CA ARG A 224 2.64 -50.85 -10.83
C ARG A 224 3.71 -49.80 -10.60
N SER A 225 4.89 -50.32 -10.28
CA SER A 225 6.24 -49.95 -10.75
C SER A 225 6.61 -48.46 -10.86
N ALA A 226 7.64 -48.12 -10.11
CA ALA A 226 8.42 -46.89 -10.18
C ALA A 226 9.08 -46.67 -11.56
N GLN A 227 8.91 -45.46 -12.10
CA GLN A 227 9.90 -44.74 -12.91
C GLN A 227 9.79 -43.23 -12.62
N PRO A 228 10.90 -42.48 -12.73
CA PRO A 228 11.14 -41.28 -11.93
C PRO A 228 10.44 -40.04 -12.49
N ALA A 229 9.83 -39.24 -11.61
CA ALA A 229 9.39 -37.90 -11.94
C ALA A 229 10.60 -36.94 -11.93
N PRO A 230 10.71 -36.03 -12.93
CA PRO A 230 11.81 -35.08 -13.06
C PRO A 230 11.75 -33.99 -11.99
N GLU A 231 12.93 -33.46 -11.69
CA GLU A 231 13.20 -32.34 -10.79
C GLU A 231 12.29 -31.13 -11.08
N ALA A 232 11.55 -30.67 -10.07
CA ALA A 232 10.88 -29.36 -10.11
C ALA A 232 11.88 -28.27 -9.73
N GLN A 233 12.77 -27.95 -10.66
CA GLN A 233 13.35 -26.61 -10.76
C GLN A 233 12.37 -25.72 -11.53
N GLY A 234 12.09 -24.52 -10.99
CA GLY A 234 11.61 -23.39 -11.78
C GLY A 234 10.09 -23.24 -11.95
N GLU A 235 9.41 -22.73 -10.94
CA GLU A 235 8.23 -21.85 -11.15
C GLU A 235 8.61 -20.41 -10.82
N ALA A 236 9.71 -19.95 -11.41
CA ALA A 236 9.95 -18.54 -11.67
C ALA A 236 10.09 -18.41 -13.18
N GLN A 237 9.12 -17.71 -13.79
CA GLN A 237 9.10 -17.20 -15.17
C GLN A 237 8.83 -18.20 -16.30
N ARG A 238 7.58 -18.17 -16.84
CA ARG A 238 7.20 -17.70 -18.21
C ARG A 238 5.89 -18.37 -18.70
N PRO A 239 5.14 -17.78 -19.66
CA PRO A 239 5.06 -16.38 -20.05
C PRO A 239 3.62 -15.82 -20.07
N ALA A 240 3.54 -14.50 -20.00
CA ALA A 240 2.39 -13.65 -20.31
C ALA A 240 1.98 -13.72 -21.82
N GLN A 241 1.80 -14.93 -22.36
CA GLN A 241 1.39 -15.18 -23.75
C GLN A 241 0.24 -16.21 -23.87
N GLN A 242 -0.42 -16.59 -22.77
CA GLN A 242 -1.80 -17.05 -22.92
C GLN A 242 -2.65 -15.80 -23.12
N ALA A 243 -2.97 -15.53 -24.40
CA ALA A 243 -3.91 -14.52 -24.82
C ALA A 243 -5.03 -14.36 -23.80
N GLN A 244 -5.40 -13.12 -23.46
CA GLN A 244 -6.69 -12.83 -22.83
C GLN A 244 -7.80 -13.41 -23.71
N GLN A 245 -8.07 -14.71 -23.59
CA GLN A 245 -9.37 -15.23 -23.91
C GLN A 245 -10.30 -14.55 -22.92
N ALA A 246 -11.29 -13.84 -23.47
CA ALA A 246 -12.28 -13.13 -22.69
C ALA A 246 -12.81 -14.07 -21.60
N ARG A 247 -12.50 -13.76 -20.33
CA ARG A 247 -12.97 -14.56 -19.19
C ARG A 247 -14.49 -14.48 -19.19
N GLN A 248 -15.16 -15.61 -19.34
CA GLN A 248 -16.61 -15.67 -19.23
C GLN A 248 -16.99 -15.70 -17.74
N TYR A 249 -17.56 -14.61 -17.25
CA TYR A 249 -17.99 -14.48 -15.86
C TYR A 249 -19.37 -15.13 -15.62
N LEU A 250 -19.58 -15.57 -14.39
CA LEU A 250 -20.73 -16.33 -13.94
C LEU A 250 -21.39 -15.62 -12.75
N ALA A 251 -22.70 -15.47 -12.83
CA ALA A 251 -23.55 -14.94 -11.79
C ALA A 251 -23.92 -16.06 -10.79
N VAL A 252 -22.93 -16.51 -10.01
CA VAL A 252 -23.13 -17.60 -9.03
C VAL A 252 -23.63 -17.02 -7.70
N PRO A 253 -24.87 -17.34 -7.27
CA PRO A 253 -25.35 -16.93 -5.96
C PRO A 253 -24.51 -17.55 -4.85
N TYR A 254 -24.38 -16.89 -3.71
CA TYR A 254 -23.52 -17.34 -2.62
C TYR A 254 -23.79 -18.80 -2.23
N GLU A 255 -25.06 -19.20 -2.10
CA GLU A 255 -25.47 -20.57 -1.75
C GLU A 255 -25.04 -21.65 -2.76
N GLN A 256 -24.77 -21.27 -4.00
CA GLN A 256 -24.44 -22.20 -5.09
C GLN A 256 -22.94 -22.23 -5.42
N ARG A 257 -22.11 -21.48 -4.67
CA ARG A 257 -20.65 -21.38 -4.88
C ARG A 257 -19.93 -22.72 -4.89
N ASN A 258 -20.35 -23.65 -4.04
CA ASN A 258 -19.72 -24.97 -3.95
C ASN A 258 -20.02 -25.82 -5.19
N ALA A 259 -21.24 -25.70 -5.73
CA ALA A 259 -21.65 -26.40 -6.95
C ALA A 259 -20.95 -25.83 -8.19
N ALA A 260 -20.82 -24.50 -8.28
CA ALA A 260 -20.08 -23.85 -9.36
C ALA A 260 -18.58 -24.20 -9.32
N LYS A 261 -17.97 -24.20 -8.13
CA LYS A 261 -16.57 -24.61 -7.94
C LYS A 261 -16.35 -26.07 -8.33
N ALA A 262 -17.27 -26.97 -7.97
CA ALA A 262 -17.22 -28.38 -8.36
C ALA A 262 -17.34 -28.60 -9.88
N ALA A 263 -18.03 -27.69 -10.58
CA ALA A 263 -18.13 -27.67 -12.04
C ALA A 263 -16.95 -26.95 -12.73
N GLY A 264 -15.94 -26.50 -11.97
CA GLY A 264 -14.70 -25.92 -12.48
C GLY A 264 -14.70 -24.39 -12.59
N ALA A 265 -15.65 -23.69 -11.97
CA ALA A 265 -15.60 -22.22 -11.86
C ALA A 265 -14.48 -21.78 -10.90
N LEU A 266 -13.80 -20.70 -11.26
CA LEU A 266 -12.75 -20.07 -10.48
C LEU A 266 -13.21 -18.69 -10.00
N TRP A 267 -12.74 -18.26 -8.82
CA TRP A 267 -13.06 -16.96 -8.26
C TRP A 267 -12.04 -15.92 -8.71
N ASP A 268 -12.50 -14.84 -9.33
CA ASP A 268 -11.68 -13.66 -9.61
C ASP A 268 -11.80 -12.68 -8.44
N LYS A 269 -10.74 -12.56 -7.65
CA LYS A 269 -10.69 -11.67 -6.48
C LYS A 269 -10.75 -10.19 -6.86
N ALA A 270 -10.24 -9.81 -8.04
CA ALA A 270 -10.23 -8.43 -8.51
C ALA A 270 -11.60 -8.02 -9.05
N ALA A 271 -12.21 -8.89 -9.86
CA ALA A 271 -13.56 -8.67 -10.39
C ALA A 271 -14.68 -8.99 -9.38
N LYS A 272 -14.34 -9.64 -8.26
CA LYS A 272 -15.27 -10.19 -7.25
C LYS A 272 -16.39 -11.01 -7.91
N SER A 273 -16.01 -11.84 -8.87
CA SER A 273 -16.96 -12.62 -9.68
C SER A 273 -16.39 -14.00 -10.00
N TRP A 274 -17.27 -14.98 -10.20
CA TRP A 274 -16.88 -16.31 -10.65
C TRP A 274 -16.66 -16.30 -12.16
N TYR A 275 -15.72 -17.09 -12.67
CA TYR A 275 -15.50 -17.25 -14.12
C TYR A 275 -15.25 -18.70 -14.49
N VAL A 276 -15.45 -19.02 -15.76
CA VAL A 276 -15.22 -20.36 -16.30
C VAL A 276 -13.71 -20.67 -16.33
N GLY A 277 -13.27 -21.67 -15.57
CA GLY A 277 -11.87 -22.08 -15.54
C GLY A 277 -11.45 -22.86 -16.80
N PRO A 278 -10.14 -22.96 -17.09
CA PRO A 278 -9.61 -23.58 -18.31
C PRO A 278 -9.87 -25.10 -18.43
N ARG A 279 -10.28 -25.77 -17.35
CA ARG A 279 -10.69 -27.19 -17.32
C ARG A 279 -12.15 -27.38 -16.89
N ALA A 280 -12.96 -26.33 -16.99
CA ALA A 280 -14.32 -26.34 -16.49
C ALA A 280 -15.30 -27.10 -17.40
N ASP A 281 -16.34 -27.66 -16.80
CA ASP A 281 -17.44 -28.28 -17.54
C ASP A 281 -18.45 -27.20 -17.94
N ALA A 282 -18.30 -26.68 -19.16
CA ALA A 282 -19.10 -25.57 -19.68
C ALA A 282 -20.62 -25.87 -19.65
N ALA A 283 -21.03 -27.13 -19.84
CA ALA A 283 -22.44 -27.53 -19.81
C ALA A 283 -23.03 -27.46 -18.40
N LYS A 284 -22.24 -27.76 -17.35
CA LYS A 284 -22.70 -27.66 -15.96
C LYS A 284 -22.78 -26.23 -15.45
N LEU A 285 -21.95 -25.34 -15.99
CA LEU A 285 -21.86 -23.93 -15.60
C LEU A 285 -22.85 -23.02 -16.33
N GLU A 286 -23.48 -23.50 -17.40
CA GLU A 286 -24.39 -22.73 -18.25
C GLU A 286 -25.56 -22.09 -17.48
N ARG A 287 -26.04 -22.73 -16.41
CA ARG A 287 -27.10 -22.21 -15.53
C ARG A 287 -26.73 -20.92 -14.77
N TRP A 288 -25.44 -20.63 -14.63
CA TRP A 288 -24.92 -19.45 -13.93
C TRP A 288 -24.40 -18.39 -14.91
N LYS A 289 -24.58 -18.55 -16.22
CA LYS A 289 -24.36 -17.45 -17.16
C LYS A 289 -25.32 -16.30 -16.79
N PRO A 290 -24.88 -15.02 -16.79
CA PRO A 290 -25.73 -13.88 -16.42
C PRO A 290 -27.07 -13.82 -17.18
N GLU A 291 -27.09 -14.32 -18.41
CA GLU A 291 -28.26 -14.44 -19.30
C GLU A 291 -29.29 -15.48 -18.81
N ASN A 292 -28.85 -16.52 -18.12
CA ASN A 292 -29.66 -17.68 -17.73
C ASN A 292 -30.14 -17.63 -16.28
N VAL A 293 -29.70 -16.64 -15.49
CA VAL A 293 -30.18 -16.44 -14.11
C VAL A 293 -31.53 -15.72 -14.15
N GLN A 294 -32.62 -16.47 -13.92
CA GLN A 294 -33.97 -15.92 -13.79
C GLN A 294 -34.09 -15.10 -12.50
N ALA A 295 -34.32 -13.79 -12.62
CA ALA A 295 -34.60 -12.92 -11.48
C ALA A 295 -36.03 -13.16 -10.96
N GLN A 296 -36.17 -13.91 -9.86
CA GLN A 296 -37.44 -13.96 -9.14
C GLN A 296 -37.53 -12.75 -8.19
N GLN A 297 -38.44 -11.83 -8.49
CA GLN A 297 -38.76 -10.72 -7.61
C GLN A 297 -39.56 -11.24 -6.41
N GLY A 298 -38.96 -11.20 -5.21
CA GLY A 298 -39.70 -11.40 -3.95
C GLY A 298 -40.49 -10.14 -3.57
N PRO A 299 -41.64 -10.25 -2.88
CA PRO A 299 -42.39 -9.08 -2.43
C PRO A 299 -41.55 -8.25 -1.45
N ALA A 300 -41.54 -6.94 -1.64
CA ALA A 300 -40.73 -6.01 -0.85
C ALA A 300 -41.10 -6.09 0.64
N MET A 301 -40.13 -6.44 1.49
CA MET A 301 -40.29 -6.39 2.95
C MET A 301 -40.45 -4.93 3.39
N THR A 302 -41.36 -4.69 4.32
CA THR A 302 -41.52 -3.37 4.94
C THR A 302 -40.32 -3.07 5.85
N PRO A 303 -39.96 -1.79 6.11
CA PRO A 303 -38.87 -1.43 7.02
C PRO A 303 -38.99 -2.05 8.42
N ARG A 304 -40.21 -2.30 8.88
CA ARG A 304 -40.50 -2.97 10.16
C ARG A 304 -40.15 -4.46 10.14
N GLU A 305 -40.37 -5.13 9.01
CA GLU A 305 -39.99 -6.54 8.81
C GLU A 305 -38.48 -6.67 8.61
N GLU A 306 -37.85 -5.77 7.86
CA GLU A 306 -36.39 -5.71 7.71
C GLU A 306 -35.69 -5.54 9.06
N PHE A 307 -36.23 -4.67 9.92
CA PHE A 307 -35.71 -4.46 11.26
C PHE A 307 -35.93 -5.68 12.18
N ALA A 308 -37.09 -6.35 12.07
CA ALA A 308 -37.36 -7.59 12.79
C ALA A 308 -36.38 -8.72 12.43
N GLU A 309 -36.03 -8.84 11.15
CA GLU A 309 -35.04 -9.81 10.67
C GLU A 309 -33.65 -9.50 11.21
N ALA A 310 -33.24 -8.22 11.17
CA ALA A 310 -31.97 -7.78 11.75
C ALA A 310 -31.89 -8.11 13.25
N MET A 311 -32.99 -7.93 14.00
CA MET A 311 -33.07 -8.33 15.41
C MET A 311 -32.90 -9.83 15.61
N ARG A 312 -33.59 -10.66 14.82
CA ARG A 312 -33.45 -12.13 14.91
C ARG A 312 -32.04 -12.60 14.55
N SER A 313 -31.41 -12.00 13.54
CA SER A 313 -30.01 -12.29 13.18
C SER A 313 -29.02 -11.93 14.29
N ALA A 314 -29.35 -10.94 15.11
CA ALA A 314 -28.59 -10.55 16.30
C ALA A 314 -28.93 -11.40 17.54
N GLY A 315 -29.84 -12.37 17.41
CA GLY A 315 -30.33 -13.22 18.48
C GLY A 315 -31.28 -12.52 19.44
N LEU A 316 -31.97 -11.44 19.04
CA LEU A 316 -33.01 -10.77 19.81
C LEU A 316 -34.39 -11.16 19.28
N PHE A 317 -35.37 -11.33 20.17
CA PHE A 317 -36.75 -11.60 19.77
C PHE A 317 -37.71 -10.79 20.61
N THR A 318 -38.79 -10.35 19.99
CA THR A 318 -39.88 -9.59 20.61
C THR A 318 -40.93 -10.57 21.12
N GLY A 319 -41.29 -10.49 22.39
CA GLY A 319 -42.17 -11.46 23.05
C GLY A 319 -41.41 -12.63 23.71
N SER A 320 -42.12 -13.71 24.02
CA SER A 320 -41.62 -14.84 24.83
C SER A 320 -41.08 -16.03 24.01
N ASN A 321 -41.04 -15.94 22.67
CA ASN A 321 -40.52 -16.97 21.76
C ASN A 321 -39.77 -16.38 20.56
N ALA A 322 -39.04 -17.23 19.82
CA ALA A 322 -38.17 -16.83 18.70
C ALA A 322 -38.92 -16.36 17.43
N GLN A 323 -40.25 -16.50 17.41
CA GLN A 323 -41.14 -16.07 16.32
C GLN A 323 -42.03 -14.88 16.67
N GLY A 324 -41.84 -14.25 17.83
CA GLY A 324 -42.81 -13.30 18.37
C GLY A 324 -42.96 -11.98 17.59
N ASP A 325 -43.85 -11.12 18.11
CA ASP A 325 -44.47 -9.96 17.44
C ASP A 325 -43.50 -9.01 16.73
N HIS A 326 -43.96 -8.19 15.77
CA HIS A 326 -43.09 -7.21 15.14
C HIS A 326 -42.58 -6.13 16.11
N PRO A 327 -41.32 -5.67 15.99
CA PRO A 327 -40.75 -4.65 16.87
C PRO A 327 -41.52 -3.33 16.80
N ILE A 328 -41.62 -2.68 17.95
CA ILE A 328 -42.17 -1.34 18.10
C ILE A 328 -41.10 -0.33 17.70
N MET A 329 -41.31 0.40 16.60
CA MET A 329 -40.37 1.38 16.06
C MET A 329 -40.85 2.81 16.34
N ASP A 330 -40.97 3.15 17.62
CA ASP A 330 -41.47 4.42 18.14
C ASP A 330 -40.35 5.40 18.57
N GLY A 331 -39.10 5.10 18.23
CA GLY A 331 -37.91 5.83 18.62
C GLY A 331 -37.50 5.66 20.09
N LYS A 332 -38.17 4.78 20.85
CA LYS A 332 -37.85 4.50 22.26
C LYS A 332 -37.03 3.23 22.40
N ARG A 333 -36.36 3.10 23.55
CA ARG A 333 -35.57 1.93 23.90
C ARG A 333 -36.47 0.81 24.43
N HIS A 334 -36.40 -0.36 23.81
CA HIS A 334 -37.14 -1.55 24.20
C HIS A 334 -36.17 -2.65 24.65
N ARG A 335 -36.45 -3.27 25.81
CA ARG A 335 -35.67 -4.40 26.34
C ARG A 335 -36.32 -5.70 25.93
N VAL A 336 -35.53 -6.63 25.40
CA VAL A 336 -36.03 -7.90 24.85
C VAL A 336 -35.16 -9.09 25.27
N PRO A 337 -35.72 -10.31 25.31
CA PRO A 337 -34.94 -11.52 25.48
C PRO A 337 -33.94 -11.72 24.34
N VAL A 338 -32.89 -12.49 24.63
CA VAL A 338 -31.90 -12.93 23.63
C VAL A 338 -31.79 -14.44 23.59
N GLU A 339 -31.35 -14.98 22.46
CA GLU A 339 -31.11 -16.40 22.27
C GLU A 339 -30.11 -16.94 23.30
N GLY A 340 -30.45 -18.05 23.93
CA GLY A 340 -29.65 -18.63 25.02
C GLY A 340 -29.65 -17.82 26.32
N GLY A 341 -30.39 -16.71 26.44
CA GLY A 341 -30.57 -15.93 27.67
C GLY A 341 -31.22 -16.72 28.81
N LYS A 342 -31.04 -16.28 30.05
CA LYS A 342 -31.74 -16.89 31.21
C LYS A 342 -33.24 -16.66 31.06
N LYS A 343 -34.07 -17.64 31.42
CA LYS A 343 -35.55 -17.54 31.32
C LYS A 343 -36.05 -16.33 32.11
N GLY A 344 -36.64 -15.35 31.42
CA GLY A 344 -37.12 -14.09 32.00
C GLY A 344 -36.12 -12.92 32.02
N ALA A 345 -34.87 -13.14 31.59
CA ALA A 345 -33.88 -12.06 31.46
C ALA A 345 -34.03 -11.33 30.11
N LEU A 346 -34.03 -10.00 30.16
CA LEU A 346 -34.11 -9.13 28.99
C LEU A 346 -32.72 -8.57 28.68
N ASP A 347 -31.81 -9.43 28.23
CA ASP A 347 -30.38 -9.09 28.02
C ASP A 347 -30.10 -8.41 26.67
N GLY A 348 -31.13 -8.21 25.84
CA GLY A 348 -31.06 -7.45 24.59
C GLY A 348 -31.80 -6.12 24.70
N PHE A 349 -31.42 -5.15 23.88
CA PHE A 349 -32.26 -3.98 23.66
C PHE A 349 -32.17 -3.47 22.23
N TYR A 350 -33.20 -2.75 21.81
CA TYR A 350 -33.22 -2.10 20.52
C TYR A 350 -33.89 -0.72 20.59
N VAL A 351 -33.62 0.12 19.60
CA VAL A 351 -34.33 1.38 19.31
C VAL A 351 -34.60 1.41 17.81
N GLY A 352 -35.83 1.63 17.38
CA GLY A 352 -36.19 1.72 15.95
C GLY A 352 -37.02 2.97 15.68
N HIS A 353 -36.74 3.64 14.57
CA HIS A 353 -37.37 4.88 14.11
C HIS A 353 -38.09 4.62 12.78
N LEU A 354 -39.27 5.21 12.58
CA LEU A 354 -40.02 5.20 11.31
C LEU A 354 -40.25 6.61 10.75
N ASP A 355 -39.79 7.65 11.45
CA ASP A 355 -39.93 9.05 11.08
C ASP A 355 -38.85 9.49 10.08
N GLY A 356 -39.27 9.82 8.85
CA GLY A 356 -38.41 10.34 7.78
C GLY A 356 -37.53 9.28 7.11
N HIS A 357 -36.55 8.73 7.83
CA HIS A 357 -35.62 7.70 7.34
C HIS A 357 -35.58 6.54 8.33
N PRO A 358 -36.25 5.41 8.04
CA PRO A 358 -36.30 4.33 9.01
C PRO A 358 -34.89 3.78 9.34
N ALA A 359 -34.54 3.83 10.62
CA ALA A 359 -33.23 3.45 11.14
C ALA A 359 -33.36 2.95 12.58
N GLY A 360 -32.32 2.32 13.12
CA GLY A 360 -32.37 1.77 14.46
C GLY A 360 -31.03 1.22 14.94
N ARG A 361 -31.00 0.79 16.19
CA ARG A 361 -29.85 0.15 16.82
C ARG A 361 -30.30 -1.09 17.58
N ILE A 362 -29.53 -2.16 17.50
CA ILE A 362 -29.84 -3.49 18.05
C ILE A 362 -28.62 -3.97 18.84
N ILE A 363 -28.79 -4.23 20.14
CA ILE A 363 -27.69 -4.63 21.02
C ILE A 363 -28.05 -5.92 21.77
N ASN A 364 -27.18 -6.92 21.64
CA ASN A 364 -27.19 -8.15 22.41
C ASN A 364 -26.09 -8.12 23.47
N ASN A 365 -26.43 -7.85 24.73
CA ASN A 365 -25.41 -7.73 25.80
C ASN A 365 -24.80 -9.08 26.20
N LYS A 366 -25.35 -10.20 25.72
CA LYS A 366 -24.83 -11.54 26.00
C LYS A 366 -23.74 -11.95 25.00
N THR A 367 -23.90 -11.60 23.73
CA THR A 367 -22.93 -11.91 22.67
C THR A 367 -21.98 -10.73 22.39
N GLY A 368 -22.28 -9.54 22.92
CA GLY A 368 -21.54 -8.31 22.62
C GLY A 368 -21.87 -7.70 21.26
N THR A 369 -22.91 -8.19 20.58
CA THR A 369 -23.30 -7.71 19.25
C THR A 369 -23.95 -6.32 19.36
N ASP A 370 -23.47 -5.36 18.58
CA ASP A 370 -24.05 -4.01 18.44
C ASP A 370 -24.18 -3.67 16.95
N ILE A 371 -25.42 -3.56 16.48
CA ILE A 371 -25.73 -3.33 15.07
C ILE A 371 -26.45 -1.99 14.94
N THR A 372 -25.88 -1.10 14.13
CA THR A 372 -26.59 0.08 13.62
C THR A 372 -27.28 -0.31 12.31
N TRP A 373 -28.61 -0.22 12.30
CA TRP A 373 -29.47 -0.60 11.18
C TRP A 373 -30.06 0.64 10.51
N LYS A 374 -30.13 0.62 9.17
CA LYS A 374 -30.84 1.59 8.34
C LYS A 374 -31.66 0.81 7.32
N SER A 375 -32.91 1.23 7.10
CA SER A 375 -33.77 0.63 6.08
C SER A 375 -33.09 0.71 4.73
N LYS A 376 -33.08 -0.41 4.02
CA LYS A 376 -32.24 -0.56 2.84
C LYS A 376 -32.89 -0.09 1.55
N GLY A 377 -34.14 0.40 1.58
CA GLY A 377 -34.80 1.05 0.46
C GLY A 377 -34.34 0.52 -0.91
N TYR A 378 -34.69 -0.73 -1.21
CA TYR A 378 -34.17 -1.60 -2.29
C TYR A 378 -32.81 -2.27 -2.02
N ALA A 379 -32.85 -3.46 -1.40
CA ALA A 379 -31.74 -4.41 -1.47
C ALA A 379 -31.93 -5.35 -2.67
N LEU A 380 -31.07 -5.21 -3.69
CA LEU A 380 -30.91 -6.23 -4.74
C LEU A 380 -30.65 -7.59 -4.06
N SER A 381 -31.37 -8.63 -4.48
CA SER A 381 -31.17 -10.01 -4.04
C SER A 381 -29.73 -10.46 -4.33
N ASP A 382 -29.24 -11.48 -3.62
CA ASP A 382 -27.88 -11.99 -3.86
C ASP A 382 -27.70 -12.54 -5.28
N GLN A 383 -28.79 -12.94 -5.95
CA GLN A 383 -28.79 -13.31 -7.36
C GLN A 383 -28.61 -12.09 -8.27
N GLU A 384 -29.30 -10.98 -7.99
CA GLU A 384 -29.18 -9.73 -8.76
C GLU A 384 -27.81 -9.07 -8.55
N LYS A 385 -27.25 -9.12 -7.35
CA LYS A 385 -25.87 -8.67 -7.08
C LYS A 385 -24.85 -9.50 -7.85
N ALA A 386 -24.98 -10.82 -7.83
CA ALA A 386 -24.09 -11.72 -8.57
C ALA A 386 -24.19 -11.48 -10.09
N LYS A 387 -25.40 -11.21 -10.60
CA LYS A 387 -25.63 -10.85 -12.00
C LYS A 387 -24.97 -9.52 -12.36
N LEU A 388 -25.20 -8.46 -11.58
CA LEU A 388 -24.61 -7.14 -11.83
C LEU A 388 -23.07 -7.16 -11.70
N GLN A 389 -22.52 -7.94 -10.77
CA GLN A 389 -21.07 -8.12 -10.63
C GLN A 389 -20.47 -8.87 -11.83
N ALA A 390 -21.13 -9.93 -12.29
CA ALA A 390 -20.70 -10.65 -13.48
C ALA A 390 -20.80 -9.79 -14.75
N GLU A 391 -21.89 -9.05 -14.94
CA GLU A 391 -22.05 -8.11 -16.06
C GLU A 391 -21.03 -6.96 -16.01
N ALA A 392 -20.74 -6.43 -14.82
CA ALA A 392 -19.71 -5.39 -14.65
C ALA A 392 -18.31 -5.96 -14.94
N ALA A 393 -18.01 -7.17 -14.48
CA ALA A 393 -16.75 -7.86 -14.74
C ALA A 393 -16.56 -8.16 -16.23
N GLU A 394 -17.61 -8.60 -16.91
CA GLU A 394 -17.60 -8.84 -18.35
C GLU A 394 -17.42 -7.54 -19.14
N LYS A 395 -18.13 -6.47 -18.78
CA LYS A 395 -17.92 -5.13 -19.37
C LYS A 395 -16.51 -4.60 -19.16
N LEU A 396 -15.91 -4.82 -17.98
CA LEU A 396 -14.53 -4.44 -17.70
C LEU A 396 -13.55 -5.26 -18.53
N ALA A 397 -13.76 -6.57 -18.68
CA ALA A 397 -12.93 -7.42 -19.52
C ALA A 397 -13.06 -7.07 -21.01
N GLN A 398 -14.27 -6.78 -21.49
CA GLN A 398 -14.51 -6.31 -22.85
C GLN A 398 -13.78 -4.99 -23.10
N ARG A 399 -13.89 -4.02 -22.18
CA ARG A 399 -13.16 -2.74 -22.26
C ARG A 399 -11.64 -2.93 -22.27
N ALA A 400 -11.11 -3.87 -21.48
CA ALA A 400 -9.69 -4.19 -21.50
C ALA A 400 -9.24 -4.74 -22.86
N VAL A 401 -9.99 -5.68 -23.44
CA VAL A 401 -9.70 -6.23 -24.77
C VAL A 401 -9.81 -5.16 -25.87
N GLU A 402 -10.83 -4.29 -25.80
CA GLU A 402 -10.98 -3.16 -26.73
C GLU A 402 -9.82 -2.17 -26.60
N GLN A 403 -9.41 -1.88 -25.37
CA GLN A 403 -8.25 -1.03 -25.08
C GLN A 403 -6.96 -1.65 -25.65
N ASP A 404 -6.71 -2.94 -25.44
CA ASP A 404 -5.53 -3.63 -25.96
C ASP A 404 -5.50 -3.61 -27.49
N LYS A 405 -6.65 -3.86 -28.15
CA LYS A 405 -6.78 -3.74 -29.61
C LYS A 405 -6.51 -2.31 -30.10
N ALA A 406 -7.04 -1.30 -29.39
CA ALA A 406 -6.82 0.10 -29.74
C ALA A 406 -5.35 0.51 -29.57
N GLN A 407 -4.69 0.03 -28.51
CA GLN A 407 -3.27 0.25 -28.25
C GLN A 407 -2.40 -0.42 -29.33
N GLU A 408 -2.73 -1.65 -29.73
CA GLU A 408 -2.03 -2.37 -30.81
C GLU A 408 -2.18 -1.65 -32.16
N ALA A 409 -3.40 -1.24 -32.52
CA ALA A 409 -3.66 -0.49 -33.74
C ALA A 409 -2.91 0.85 -33.73
N THR A 410 -2.85 1.52 -32.58
CA THR A 410 -2.08 2.76 -32.42
C THR A 410 -0.58 2.52 -32.54
N ALA A 411 -0.04 1.46 -31.95
CA ALA A 411 1.38 1.11 -32.08
C ALA A 411 1.77 0.91 -33.56
N GLN A 412 0.94 0.20 -34.33
CA GLN A 412 1.16 0.03 -35.78
C GLN A 412 1.09 1.35 -36.53
N ARG A 413 0.12 2.21 -36.23
CA ARG A 413 -0.03 3.53 -36.86
C ARG A 413 1.19 4.43 -36.56
N VAL A 414 1.63 4.47 -35.31
CA VAL A 414 2.80 5.24 -34.87
C VAL A 414 4.07 4.71 -35.52
N GLY A 415 4.24 3.38 -35.61
CA GLY A 415 5.37 2.76 -36.30
C GLY A 415 5.42 3.11 -37.79
N ARG A 416 4.27 3.19 -38.49
CA ARG A 416 4.23 3.68 -39.88
C ARG A 416 4.60 5.15 -39.99
N GLN A 417 4.08 5.99 -39.09
CA GLN A 417 4.42 7.41 -39.05
C GLN A 417 5.92 7.63 -38.83
N MET A 418 6.57 6.80 -38.01
CA MET A 418 8.00 6.87 -37.73
C MET A 418 8.85 6.76 -39.01
N ALA A 419 8.39 6.03 -40.02
CA ALA A 419 9.11 5.86 -41.29
C ALA A 419 9.15 7.15 -42.16
N ASP A 420 8.23 8.09 -41.94
CA ASP A 420 8.19 9.37 -42.65
C ASP A 420 9.02 10.46 -41.96
N LEU A 421 9.47 10.21 -40.72
CA LEU A 421 10.29 11.13 -39.94
C LEU A 421 11.76 11.01 -40.30
N VAL A 422 12.51 12.07 -40.04
CA VAL A 422 13.95 12.15 -40.32
C VAL A 422 14.76 12.29 -39.02
N PRO A 423 16.01 11.80 -38.98
CA PRO A 423 16.90 12.07 -37.86
C PRO A 423 17.10 13.57 -37.65
N ILE A 424 17.39 13.96 -36.41
CA ILE A 424 17.66 15.36 -36.07
C ILE A 424 19.11 15.70 -36.44
N GLU A 425 19.29 16.43 -37.54
CA GLU A 425 20.61 16.97 -37.93
C GLU A 425 20.93 18.30 -37.22
N GLN A 426 19.92 19.14 -37.04
CA GLN A 426 20.01 20.40 -36.30
C GLN A 426 19.02 20.39 -35.14
N PRO A 427 19.37 20.92 -33.96
CA PRO A 427 18.46 20.96 -32.82
C PRO A 427 17.14 21.66 -33.19
N THR A 428 16.02 20.99 -32.94
CA THR A 428 14.68 21.56 -33.09
C THR A 428 14.48 22.72 -32.08
N PRO A 429 13.46 23.58 -32.26
CA PRO A 429 13.15 24.65 -31.31
C PRO A 429 13.04 24.17 -29.85
N TYR A 430 12.44 23.00 -29.62
CA TYR A 430 12.36 22.41 -28.28
C TYR A 430 13.73 22.05 -27.71
N LEU A 431 14.59 21.38 -28.50
CA LEU A 431 15.93 20.99 -28.04
C LEU A 431 16.78 22.22 -27.73
N GLN A 432 16.71 23.25 -28.59
CA GLN A 432 17.37 24.54 -28.37
C GLN A 432 16.88 25.21 -27.08
N ALA A 433 15.55 25.29 -26.88
CA ALA A 433 14.97 25.89 -25.67
C ALA A 433 15.34 25.13 -24.39
N LYS A 434 15.57 23.81 -24.50
CA LYS A 434 16.01 22.97 -23.36
C LYS A 434 17.52 22.90 -23.18
N GLY A 435 18.31 23.40 -24.13
CA GLY A 435 19.78 23.37 -24.09
C GLY A 435 20.40 22.01 -24.40
N ILE A 436 19.60 21.04 -24.85
CA ILE A 436 20.04 19.65 -25.02
C ILE A 436 20.43 19.33 -26.47
N GLN A 437 21.43 18.47 -26.62
CA GLN A 437 21.87 17.99 -27.93
C GLN A 437 20.92 16.91 -28.49
N ALA A 438 20.90 16.78 -29.81
CA ALA A 438 20.19 15.69 -30.48
C ALA A 438 20.84 14.34 -30.11
N GLN A 439 20.04 13.41 -29.62
CA GLN A 439 20.48 12.05 -29.28
C GLN A 439 19.93 11.05 -30.30
N ALA A 440 20.66 9.96 -30.49
CA ALA A 440 20.24 8.89 -31.40
C ALA A 440 18.88 8.32 -30.97
N GLY A 441 18.00 8.10 -31.95
CA GLY A 441 16.65 7.55 -31.73
C GLY A 441 15.55 8.60 -31.59
N VAL A 442 15.88 9.88 -31.47
CA VAL A 442 14.91 10.99 -31.55
C VAL A 442 14.85 11.53 -32.96
N MET A 443 13.63 11.83 -33.42
CA MET A 443 13.34 12.20 -34.79
C MET A 443 12.69 13.58 -34.88
N THR A 444 12.68 14.16 -36.07
CA THR A 444 11.96 15.38 -36.41
C THR A 444 11.14 15.20 -37.69
N ASP A 445 10.20 16.12 -37.92
CA ASP A 445 9.61 16.30 -39.23
C ASP A 445 10.64 16.87 -40.23
N ARG A 446 10.32 16.82 -41.52
CA ARG A 446 11.22 17.29 -42.60
C ARG A 446 11.57 18.78 -42.51
N GLU A 447 10.78 19.55 -41.76
CA GLU A 447 10.96 20.99 -41.54
C GLU A 447 11.86 21.29 -40.33
N GLY A 448 12.20 20.29 -39.52
CA GLY A 448 13.06 20.45 -38.34
C GLY A 448 12.36 21.13 -37.15
N GLN A 449 11.04 21.19 -37.13
CA GLN A 449 10.28 22.01 -36.18
C GLN A 449 9.77 21.21 -34.98
N LYS A 450 9.29 19.99 -35.22
CA LYS A 450 8.65 19.17 -34.17
C LYS A 450 9.56 18.04 -33.75
N THR A 451 9.62 17.77 -32.45
CA THR A 451 10.43 16.67 -31.92
C THR A 451 9.55 15.46 -31.64
N TYR A 452 10.01 14.30 -32.06
CA TYR A 452 9.29 13.03 -31.94
C TYR A 452 10.16 12.03 -31.20
N ILE A 453 9.72 11.63 -30.01
CA ILE A 453 10.47 10.71 -29.15
C ILE A 453 9.68 9.38 -29.08
N PRO A 454 10.16 8.31 -29.74
CA PRO A 454 9.49 7.01 -29.70
C PRO A 454 9.58 6.39 -28.29
N ALA A 455 8.55 5.66 -27.89
CA ALA A 455 8.50 4.97 -26.60
C ALA A 455 8.32 3.46 -26.80
N PHE A 456 9.15 2.69 -26.11
CA PHE A 456 9.29 1.25 -26.25
C PHE A 456 8.99 0.55 -24.92
N ASP A 457 8.52 -0.69 -24.98
CA ASP A 457 8.51 -1.58 -23.81
C ASP A 457 9.90 -2.18 -23.56
N ALA A 458 10.02 -2.99 -22.49
CA ALA A 458 11.27 -3.67 -22.15
C ALA A 458 11.70 -4.66 -23.26
N GLU A 459 10.76 -5.20 -24.04
CA GLU A 459 11.03 -6.10 -25.16
C GLU A 459 11.55 -5.38 -26.41
N GLY A 460 11.45 -4.05 -26.45
CA GLY A 460 11.90 -3.22 -27.57
C GLY A 460 10.81 -2.94 -28.61
N LYS A 461 9.55 -3.28 -28.35
CA LYS A 461 8.42 -2.95 -29.21
C LYS A 461 8.02 -1.49 -28.99
N GLN A 462 7.91 -0.73 -30.08
CA GLN A 462 7.38 0.62 -30.05
C GLN A 462 5.87 0.60 -29.85
N TRP A 463 5.38 1.25 -28.80
CA TRP A 463 3.95 1.33 -28.48
C TRP A 463 3.36 2.71 -28.68
N THR A 464 4.18 3.75 -28.48
CA THR A 464 3.73 5.13 -28.60
C THR A 464 4.89 6.05 -29.00
N MET A 465 4.58 7.34 -29.09
CA MET A 465 5.52 8.41 -29.39
C MET A 465 5.07 9.66 -28.64
N GLN A 466 6.03 10.36 -28.04
CA GLN A 466 5.82 11.70 -27.51
C GLN A 466 6.07 12.71 -28.63
N TYR A 467 5.06 13.51 -28.91
CA TYR A 467 5.07 14.61 -29.86
C TYR A 467 5.35 15.90 -29.09
N ILE A 468 6.40 16.61 -29.45
CA ILE A 468 6.72 17.90 -28.87
C ILE A 468 6.65 18.95 -29.97
N GLN A 469 5.72 19.89 -29.80
CA GLN A 469 5.54 21.02 -30.69
C GLN A 469 6.66 22.05 -30.51
N GLU A 470 6.74 23.01 -31.43
CA GLU A 470 7.72 24.11 -31.40
C GLU A 470 7.67 24.93 -30.10
N ASP A 471 6.47 25.10 -29.52
CA ASP A 471 6.23 25.79 -28.25
C ASP A 471 6.58 24.95 -27.01
N GLY A 472 7.05 23.71 -27.20
CA GLY A 472 7.35 22.77 -26.14
C GLY A 472 6.14 21.97 -25.63
N THR A 473 4.95 22.15 -26.19
CA THR A 473 3.75 21.37 -25.83
C THR A 473 3.98 19.89 -26.13
N LYS A 474 3.94 19.06 -25.09
CA LYS A 474 4.15 17.61 -25.17
C LYS A 474 2.82 16.87 -25.19
N ARG A 475 2.67 15.91 -26.10
CA ARG A 475 1.48 15.04 -26.20
C ARG A 475 1.91 13.61 -26.54
N PHE A 476 1.07 12.64 -26.19
CA PHE A 476 1.23 11.26 -26.64
C PHE A 476 0.21 10.92 -27.72
N ALA A 477 0.49 9.85 -28.47
CA ALA A 477 -0.50 9.30 -29.39
C ALA A 477 -1.76 8.92 -28.61
N LYS A 478 -2.93 9.38 -29.08
CA LYS A 478 -4.22 9.01 -28.50
C LYS A 478 -4.40 7.48 -28.57
N ASP A 479 -5.02 6.92 -27.54
CA ASP A 479 -5.32 5.49 -27.41
C ASP A 479 -4.08 4.58 -27.44
N SER A 480 -2.92 5.12 -27.07
CA SER A 480 -1.65 4.38 -27.03
C SER A 480 -1.34 3.82 -25.64
N LYS A 481 -0.42 2.84 -25.60
CA LYS A 481 0.14 2.32 -24.34
C LYS A 481 1.36 3.16 -23.96
N LYS A 482 1.22 3.99 -22.91
CA LYS A 482 2.32 4.78 -22.32
C LYS A 482 2.92 4.10 -21.08
N GLU A 483 2.06 3.51 -20.25
CA GLU A 483 2.48 2.88 -18.99
C GLU A 483 3.47 1.74 -19.24
N GLY A 484 4.59 1.76 -18.51
CA GLY A 484 5.71 0.84 -18.67
C GLY A 484 6.54 1.04 -19.94
N CYS A 485 6.17 1.98 -20.81
CA CYS A 485 6.97 2.33 -22.00
C CYS A 485 7.91 3.50 -21.70
N PHE A 486 9.10 3.48 -22.30
CA PHE A 486 10.18 4.43 -22.04
C PHE A 486 10.98 4.72 -23.32
N HIS A 487 11.80 5.77 -23.29
CA HIS A 487 12.77 6.04 -24.34
C HIS A 487 14.20 5.74 -23.85
N PRO A 488 14.93 4.81 -24.49
CA PRO A 488 16.34 4.56 -24.19
C PRO A 488 17.21 5.59 -24.90
N VAL A 489 17.71 6.58 -24.16
CA VAL A 489 18.65 7.57 -24.71
C VAL A 489 19.95 6.87 -25.07
N GLY A 490 20.36 6.95 -26.33
CA GLY A 490 21.51 6.20 -26.86
C GLY A 490 21.15 4.80 -27.39
N GLY A 491 19.89 4.38 -27.29
CA GLY A 491 19.38 3.12 -27.84
C GLY A 491 19.44 1.92 -26.87
N MET A 492 18.70 0.87 -27.23
CA MET A 492 18.55 -0.33 -26.38
C MET A 492 19.86 -1.09 -26.16
N ASP A 493 20.72 -1.17 -27.18
CA ASP A 493 22.01 -1.86 -27.08
C ASP A 493 22.98 -1.13 -26.14
N ALA A 494 23.03 0.20 -26.23
CA ALA A 494 23.81 1.02 -25.31
C ALA A 494 23.27 0.93 -23.87
N LEU A 495 21.95 0.84 -23.69
CA LEU A 495 21.32 0.61 -22.38
C LEU A 495 21.69 -0.79 -21.82
N ALA A 496 21.74 -1.80 -22.69
CA ALA A 496 22.19 -3.13 -22.32
C ALA A 496 23.69 -3.18 -21.97
N ALA A 497 24.51 -2.29 -22.52
CA ALA A 497 25.93 -2.17 -22.18
C ALA A 497 26.21 -1.26 -20.97
N ALA A 498 25.28 -0.39 -20.58
CA ALA A 498 25.48 0.60 -19.52
C ALA A 498 25.78 -0.05 -18.15
N PRO A 499 26.64 0.54 -17.31
CA PRO A 499 27.00 -0.01 -16.00
C PRO A 499 25.86 0.00 -14.98
N ALA A 500 24.88 0.88 -15.15
CA ALA A 500 23.72 1.06 -14.29
C ALA A 500 22.50 1.47 -15.12
N LEU A 501 21.30 1.18 -14.63
CA LEU A 501 20.06 1.68 -15.21
C LEU A 501 19.73 3.05 -14.60
N VAL A 502 20.04 4.13 -15.31
CA VAL A 502 19.70 5.49 -14.88
C VAL A 502 18.41 5.93 -15.55
N ILE A 503 17.35 6.11 -14.76
CA ILE A 503 15.99 6.42 -15.22
C ILE A 503 15.63 7.82 -14.74
N SER A 504 15.23 8.69 -15.65
CA SER A 504 14.75 10.05 -15.36
C SER A 504 13.27 10.21 -15.73
N GLU A 505 12.62 11.18 -15.09
CA GLU A 505 11.23 11.55 -15.40
C GLU A 505 11.10 12.06 -16.84
N GLY A 506 11.79 13.15 -17.19
CA GLY A 506 11.71 13.77 -18.51
C GLY A 506 12.80 13.33 -19.50
N TYR A 507 12.53 13.47 -20.80
CA TYR A 507 13.54 13.27 -21.85
C TYR A 507 14.73 14.23 -21.74
N ALA A 508 14.49 15.51 -21.45
CA ALA A 508 15.57 16.50 -21.36
C ALA A 508 16.56 16.12 -20.25
N THR A 509 16.04 15.79 -19.07
CA THR A 509 16.82 15.27 -17.94
C THR A 509 17.59 14.00 -18.31
N ALA A 510 16.93 13.02 -18.93
CA ALA A 510 17.60 11.77 -19.36
C ALA A 510 18.73 12.04 -20.35
N ALA A 511 18.49 12.89 -21.36
CA ALA A 511 19.49 13.27 -22.36
C ALA A 511 20.68 13.99 -21.74
N GLN A 512 20.43 14.93 -20.82
CA GLN A 512 21.48 15.67 -20.15
C GLN A 512 22.32 14.79 -19.24
N VAL A 513 21.67 13.86 -18.53
CA VAL A 513 22.36 12.89 -17.69
C VAL A 513 23.19 11.92 -18.55
N ALA A 514 22.67 11.47 -19.70
CA ALA A 514 23.43 10.61 -20.62
C ALA A 514 24.70 11.28 -21.13
N GLU A 515 24.63 12.57 -21.49
CA GLU A 515 25.78 13.37 -21.88
C GLU A 515 26.80 13.48 -20.73
N ALA A 516 26.32 13.69 -19.50
CA ALA A 516 27.17 13.82 -18.33
C ALA A 516 27.94 12.52 -18.01
N VAL A 517 27.26 11.38 -18.04
CA VAL A 517 27.84 10.07 -17.63
C VAL A 517 28.49 9.31 -18.78
N GLY A 518 28.23 9.69 -20.03
CA GLY A 518 28.81 9.07 -21.22
C GLY A 518 28.25 7.68 -21.56
N HIS A 519 27.09 7.30 -21.02
CA HIS A 519 26.40 6.06 -21.34
C HIS A 519 24.89 6.24 -21.38
N ALA A 520 24.18 5.23 -21.90
CA ALA A 520 22.74 5.28 -22.08
C ALA A 520 21.99 5.47 -20.76
N THR A 521 20.87 6.17 -20.86
CA THR A 521 19.91 6.46 -19.78
C THR A 521 18.50 6.25 -20.31
N VAL A 522 17.50 6.44 -19.46
CA VAL A 522 16.10 6.15 -19.78
C VAL A 522 15.22 7.34 -19.42
N ALA A 523 14.36 7.75 -20.35
CA ALA A 523 13.27 8.68 -20.07
C ALA A 523 11.96 7.91 -19.83
N ALA A 524 11.37 8.05 -18.64
CA ALA A 524 10.07 7.48 -18.29
C ALA A 524 8.88 8.36 -18.71
N PHE A 525 9.17 9.59 -19.16
CA PHE A 525 8.26 10.65 -19.61
C PHE A 525 7.46 11.40 -18.54
N ASP A 526 7.10 10.76 -17.44
CA ASP A 526 6.43 11.39 -16.28
C ASP A 526 6.64 10.57 -14.99
N SER A 527 6.53 11.24 -13.84
CA SER A 527 6.68 10.68 -12.50
C SER A 527 5.77 9.49 -12.23
N GLY A 528 4.55 9.51 -12.77
CA GLY A 528 3.59 8.42 -12.65
C GLY A 528 4.04 7.11 -13.34
N ASN A 529 4.95 7.20 -14.30
CA ASN A 529 5.44 6.04 -15.08
C ASN A 529 6.78 5.49 -14.58
N LEU A 530 7.48 6.20 -13.68
CA LEU A 530 8.81 5.81 -13.17
C LEU A 530 8.83 4.39 -12.59
N GLU A 531 7.86 4.05 -11.73
CA GLU A 531 7.82 2.76 -11.06
C GLU A 531 7.59 1.59 -12.05
N ALA A 532 6.67 1.77 -13.01
CA ALA A 532 6.38 0.77 -14.02
C ALA A 532 7.61 0.50 -14.91
N VAL A 533 8.29 1.56 -15.34
CA VAL A 533 9.52 1.48 -16.14
C VAL A 533 10.66 0.85 -15.35
N ALA A 534 10.86 1.27 -14.09
CA ALA A 534 11.90 0.73 -13.22
C ALA A 534 11.72 -0.78 -13.01
N LYS A 535 10.49 -1.23 -12.70
CA LYS A 535 10.17 -2.66 -12.56
C LYS A 535 10.42 -3.45 -13.84
N ALA A 536 9.99 -2.93 -14.98
CA ALA A 536 10.14 -3.60 -16.27
C ALA A 536 11.63 -3.76 -16.65
N LEU A 537 12.42 -2.71 -16.48
CA LEU A 537 13.85 -2.73 -16.78
C LEU A 537 14.66 -3.55 -15.79
N HIS A 538 14.36 -3.48 -14.49
CA HIS A 538 15.02 -4.30 -13.48
C HIS A 538 14.72 -5.79 -13.69
N ALA A 539 13.50 -6.15 -14.07
CA ALA A 539 13.17 -7.54 -14.42
C ALA A 539 13.98 -8.04 -15.64
N LYS A 540 14.28 -7.16 -16.60
CA LYS A 540 15.10 -7.49 -17.78
C LYS A 540 16.60 -7.53 -17.48
N PHE A 541 17.08 -6.65 -16.60
CA PHE A 541 18.49 -6.53 -16.21
C PHE A 541 18.62 -6.62 -14.68
N PRO A 542 18.40 -7.80 -14.08
CA PRO A 542 18.32 -7.96 -12.62
C PRO A 542 19.65 -7.66 -11.92
N ASP A 543 20.77 -7.86 -12.60
CA ASP A 543 22.12 -7.65 -12.04
C ASP A 543 22.59 -6.19 -12.13
N LYS A 544 21.81 -5.29 -12.75
CA LYS A 544 22.18 -3.88 -12.90
C LYS A 544 21.59 -3.05 -11.77
N PRO A 545 22.40 -2.22 -11.08
CA PRO A 545 21.87 -1.27 -10.12
C PRO A 545 20.96 -0.26 -10.82
N VAL A 546 19.86 0.09 -10.16
CA VAL A 546 18.88 1.05 -10.66
C VAL A 546 19.03 2.38 -9.92
N ILE A 547 19.12 3.46 -10.69
CA ILE A 547 19.18 4.83 -10.19
C ILE A 547 18.01 5.60 -10.79
N ILE A 548 17.20 6.22 -9.94
CA ILE A 548 16.12 7.11 -10.36
C ILE A 548 16.60 8.56 -10.19
N ALA A 549 16.85 9.25 -11.30
CA ALA A 549 17.15 10.68 -11.32
C ALA A 549 15.84 11.48 -11.40
N GLY A 550 15.28 11.78 -10.23
CA GLY A 550 13.97 12.43 -10.10
C GLY A 550 14.07 13.95 -10.03
N ASP A 551 12.93 14.59 -10.27
CA ASP A 551 12.75 16.04 -10.12
C ASP A 551 12.52 16.38 -8.63
N ASP A 552 13.11 17.47 -8.15
CA ASP A 552 12.98 17.98 -6.78
C ASP A 552 12.18 19.29 -6.77
N ASP A 553 10.87 19.19 -6.97
CA ASP A 553 9.94 20.33 -7.01
C ASP A 553 9.66 20.93 -5.62
N ARG A 554 10.69 21.45 -4.94
CA ARG A 554 10.56 21.99 -3.57
C ARG A 554 9.53 23.11 -3.43
N HIS A 555 9.32 23.88 -4.50
CA HIS A 555 8.29 24.91 -4.54
C HIS A 555 6.86 24.33 -4.42
N LEU A 556 6.62 23.08 -4.85
CA LEU A 556 5.33 22.40 -4.70
C LEU A 556 5.05 22.02 -3.24
N VAL A 557 6.08 21.72 -2.45
CA VAL A 557 5.89 21.51 -0.99
C VAL A 557 5.29 22.76 -0.35
N MET A 558 5.79 23.94 -0.71
CA MET A 558 5.32 25.21 -0.15
C MET A 558 3.93 25.61 -0.65
N THR A 559 3.56 25.21 -1.86
CA THR A 559 2.33 25.66 -2.53
C THR A 559 1.19 24.65 -2.47
N HIS A 560 1.50 23.36 -2.41
CA HIS A 560 0.57 22.23 -2.46
C HIS A 560 0.72 21.26 -1.28
N GLY A 561 1.83 21.30 -0.54
CA GLY A 561 2.06 20.51 0.66
C GLY A 561 2.82 19.19 0.43
N ASN A 562 3.14 18.86 -0.82
CA ASN A 562 3.81 17.62 -1.19
C ASN A 562 4.78 17.83 -2.38
N ASN A 563 5.67 16.85 -2.61
CA ASN A 563 6.59 16.85 -3.75
C ASN A 563 6.38 15.58 -4.58
N PRO A 564 5.43 15.59 -5.54
CA PRO A 564 5.10 14.40 -6.31
C PRO A 564 6.29 13.81 -7.08
N GLY A 565 7.16 14.65 -7.67
CA GLY A 565 8.35 14.21 -8.40
C GLY A 565 9.30 13.39 -7.51
N ARG A 566 9.64 13.94 -6.34
CA ARG A 566 10.46 13.25 -5.34
C ARG A 566 9.80 11.98 -4.80
N GLU A 567 8.56 12.07 -4.36
CA GLU A 567 7.82 10.93 -3.78
C GLU A 567 7.74 9.75 -4.75
N LYS A 568 7.45 10.03 -6.03
CA LYS A 568 7.36 8.99 -7.06
C LYS A 568 8.72 8.41 -7.44
N ALA A 569 9.77 9.23 -7.49
CA ALA A 569 11.12 8.75 -7.73
C ALA A 569 11.62 7.85 -6.59
N GLU A 570 11.36 8.22 -5.33
CA GLU A 570 11.66 7.41 -4.16
C GLU A 570 10.89 6.08 -4.15
N ALA A 571 9.58 6.12 -4.43
CA ALA A 571 8.76 4.91 -4.53
C ALA A 571 9.23 3.96 -5.64
N ALA A 572 9.59 4.51 -6.81
CA ALA A 572 10.12 3.73 -7.92
C ALA A 572 11.46 3.06 -7.58
N ALA A 573 12.37 3.78 -6.92
CA ALA A 573 13.64 3.25 -6.45
C ALA A 573 13.41 2.13 -5.42
N GLN A 574 12.57 2.37 -4.42
CA GLN A 574 12.24 1.39 -3.37
C GLN A 574 11.66 0.09 -3.96
N ALA A 575 10.79 0.21 -4.97
CA ALA A 575 10.12 -0.94 -5.58
C ALA A 575 11.07 -1.92 -6.29
N VAL A 576 12.30 -1.51 -6.59
CA VAL A 576 13.33 -2.32 -7.26
C VAL A 576 14.63 -2.42 -6.48
N GLY A 577 14.66 -1.97 -5.22
CA GLY A 577 15.90 -1.92 -4.42
C GLY A 577 16.97 -0.98 -5.01
N GLY A 578 16.55 0.02 -5.77
CA GLY A 578 17.42 1.03 -6.38
C GLY A 578 17.63 2.26 -5.50
N LYS A 579 18.24 3.30 -6.06
CA LYS A 579 18.53 4.58 -5.38
C LYS A 579 17.89 5.76 -6.10
N ALA A 580 17.12 6.57 -5.38
CA ALA A 580 16.67 7.86 -5.90
C ALA A 580 17.72 8.94 -5.65
N ILE A 581 17.95 9.80 -6.63
CA ILE A 581 18.85 10.95 -6.55
C ILE A 581 18.16 12.20 -7.10
N PHE A 582 18.50 13.33 -6.51
CA PHE A 582 17.89 14.63 -6.76
C PHE A 582 18.96 15.69 -6.99
N PRO A 583 18.72 16.66 -7.88
CA PRO A 583 19.69 17.70 -8.19
C PRO A 583 19.97 18.57 -6.95
N ILE A 584 21.25 18.73 -6.65
CA ILE A 584 21.75 19.69 -5.66
C ILE A 584 22.22 20.93 -6.42
N PHE A 585 21.53 22.04 -6.21
CA PHE A 585 21.84 23.32 -6.84
C PHE A 585 22.81 24.15 -5.99
N ALA A 586 23.34 25.24 -6.54
CA ALA A 586 24.15 26.19 -5.79
C ALA A 586 23.31 26.87 -4.69
N PRO A 587 23.95 27.45 -3.66
CA PRO A 587 23.23 28.15 -2.61
C PRO A 587 22.26 29.20 -3.16
N ALA A 588 21.06 29.27 -2.58
CA ALA A 588 19.96 30.18 -2.95
C ALA A 588 19.24 29.92 -4.29
N GLU A 589 19.68 28.97 -5.12
CA GLU A 589 18.99 28.67 -6.39
C GLU A 589 17.69 27.87 -6.19
N ASN A 590 17.71 26.88 -5.31
CA ASN A 590 16.54 26.01 -5.03
C ASN A 590 16.05 26.09 -3.57
N THR A 591 16.50 27.08 -2.82
CA THR A 591 16.22 27.22 -1.38
C THR A 591 15.51 28.53 -1.11
N TYR A 592 14.41 28.45 -0.35
CA TYR A 592 13.65 29.63 0.03
C TYR A 592 14.43 30.53 1.02
N PRO A 593 14.50 31.86 0.80
CA PRO A 593 15.21 32.76 1.71
C PRO A 593 14.60 32.74 3.12
N ARG A 594 15.46 32.62 4.15
CA ARG A 594 15.03 32.50 5.55
C ARG A 594 14.50 33.80 6.16
N ASP A 595 14.86 34.93 5.57
CA ASP A 595 14.45 36.27 5.95
C ASP A 595 13.07 36.66 5.41
N LEU A 596 12.52 35.88 4.46
CA LEU A 596 11.18 36.09 3.95
C LEU A 596 10.13 35.32 4.78
N PRO A 597 8.89 35.86 4.92
CA PRO A 597 7.80 35.12 5.53
C PRO A 597 7.55 33.80 4.81
N ALA A 598 7.38 32.72 5.58
CA ALA A 598 7.16 31.39 5.02
C ALA A 598 5.89 31.36 4.17
N ILE A 599 5.96 30.64 3.05
CA ILE A 599 4.81 30.36 2.19
C ILE A 599 4.24 29.01 2.58
N THR A 600 2.97 29.00 2.94
CA THR A 600 2.17 27.79 3.18
C THR A 600 1.21 27.56 2.03
N PRO A 601 0.71 26.31 1.82
CA PRO A 601 -0.29 26.03 0.81
C PRO A 601 -1.53 26.93 0.92
N ASP A 602 -1.94 27.28 2.14
CA ASP A 602 -3.10 28.16 2.37
C ASP A 602 -2.80 29.62 2.03
N SER A 603 -1.60 30.12 2.38
CA SER A 603 -1.18 31.47 1.96
C SER A 603 -1.10 31.59 0.45
N PHE A 604 -0.62 30.55 -0.24
CA PHE A 604 -0.53 30.53 -1.70
C PHE A 604 -1.91 30.45 -2.37
N LYS A 605 -2.81 29.57 -1.88
CA LYS A 605 -4.21 29.53 -2.32
C LYS A 605 -4.92 30.86 -2.12
N THR A 606 -4.67 31.53 -0.99
CA THR A 606 -5.24 32.84 -0.68
C THR A 606 -4.75 33.89 -1.67
N HIS A 607 -3.45 33.91 -1.95
CA HIS A 607 -2.85 34.77 -2.98
C HIS A 607 -3.47 34.54 -4.37
N LEU A 608 -3.60 33.28 -4.83
CA LEU A 608 -4.21 32.97 -6.13
C LEU A 608 -5.67 33.43 -6.22
N ARG A 609 -6.46 33.21 -5.14
CA ARG A 609 -7.86 33.68 -5.08
C ARG A 609 -7.92 35.21 -5.13
N ALA A 610 -7.04 35.88 -4.40
CA ALA A 610 -6.99 37.34 -4.38
C ALA A 610 -6.57 37.92 -5.73
N GLU A 611 -5.56 37.34 -6.37
CA GLU A 611 -5.09 37.72 -7.70
C GLU A 611 -6.20 37.56 -8.74
N GLN A 612 -6.84 36.39 -8.79
CA GLN A 612 -7.94 36.12 -9.72
C GLN A 612 -9.11 37.09 -9.50
N ARG A 613 -9.47 37.36 -8.23
CA ARG A 613 -10.57 38.26 -7.88
C ARG A 613 -10.28 39.70 -8.30
N LEU A 614 -9.04 40.17 -8.10
CA LEU A 614 -8.60 41.49 -8.56
C LEU A 614 -8.57 41.58 -10.09
N ALA A 615 -8.14 40.51 -10.78
CA ALA A 615 -8.14 40.45 -12.24
C ALA A 615 -9.56 40.46 -12.82
N ASP A 616 -10.50 39.70 -12.24
CA ASP A 616 -11.90 39.69 -12.68
C ASP A 616 -12.59 41.04 -12.42
N ALA A 617 -12.24 41.74 -11.33
CA ALA A 617 -12.70 43.09 -11.07
C ALA A 617 -12.13 44.10 -12.09
N ALA A 618 -10.84 44.01 -12.41
CA ALA A 618 -10.22 44.83 -13.45
C ALA A 618 -10.82 44.57 -14.84
N ALA A 619 -11.28 43.35 -15.10
CA ALA A 619 -12.00 42.96 -16.31
C ALA A 619 -13.50 43.31 -16.29
N GLY A 620 -14.00 43.94 -15.22
CA GLY A 620 -15.41 44.34 -15.08
C GLY A 620 -16.39 43.19 -14.89
N LYS A 621 -15.91 41.97 -14.60
CA LYS A 621 -16.77 40.80 -14.34
C LYS A 621 -17.37 40.80 -12.94
N VAL A 622 -16.79 41.60 -12.05
CA VAL A 622 -17.10 41.63 -10.62
C VAL A 622 -16.93 43.05 -10.11
N GLU A 623 -17.86 43.51 -9.27
CA GLU A 623 -17.67 44.72 -8.46
C GLU A 623 -17.03 44.41 -7.10
N LEU A 624 -16.03 45.19 -6.71
CA LEU A 624 -15.42 45.13 -5.38
C LEU A 624 -16.04 46.21 -4.50
N ALA A 625 -16.45 45.85 -3.29
CA ALA A 625 -17.11 46.79 -2.38
C ALA A 625 -16.12 47.44 -1.40
N GLY A 626 -16.23 48.76 -1.23
CA GLY A 626 -15.51 49.49 -0.17
C GLY A 626 -14.00 49.24 -0.16
N ASP A 627 -13.51 48.65 0.94
CA ASP A 627 -12.08 48.37 1.17
C ASP A 627 -11.62 46.97 0.74
N GLU A 628 -12.49 46.19 0.06
CA GLU A 628 -12.22 44.81 -0.37
C GLU A 628 -10.94 44.72 -1.21
N ALA A 629 -10.71 45.66 -2.13
CA ALA A 629 -9.50 45.69 -2.95
C ALA A 629 -8.21 45.85 -2.12
N ALA A 630 -8.25 46.62 -1.03
CA ALA A 630 -7.10 46.80 -0.15
C ALA A 630 -6.84 45.54 0.70
N LYS A 631 -7.90 44.90 1.20
CA LYS A 631 -7.82 43.62 1.93
C LYS A 631 -7.27 42.49 1.06
N LEU A 632 -7.73 42.38 -0.19
CA LEU A 632 -7.22 41.40 -1.14
C LEU A 632 -5.72 41.59 -1.38
N LYS A 633 -5.29 42.84 -1.66
CA LYS A 633 -3.86 43.16 -1.83
C LYS A 633 -3.03 42.86 -0.57
N ALA A 634 -3.55 43.13 0.62
CA ALA A 634 -2.87 42.83 1.88
C ALA A 634 -2.73 41.32 2.14
N SER A 635 -3.62 40.49 1.58
CA SER A 635 -3.56 39.02 1.68
C SER A 635 -2.66 38.36 0.63
N MET A 636 -2.13 39.12 -0.33
CA MET A 636 -1.25 38.59 -1.36
C MET A 636 0.17 38.39 -0.83
N LEU A 637 0.85 37.37 -1.36
CA LEU A 637 2.29 37.22 -1.20
C LEU A 637 3.01 38.46 -1.75
N SER A 638 4.09 38.86 -1.06
CA SER A 638 4.92 39.98 -1.51
C SER A 638 5.69 39.65 -2.79
N GLY A 639 6.12 40.68 -3.52
CA GLY A 639 6.93 40.50 -4.75
C GLY A 639 8.22 39.69 -4.50
N ALA A 640 8.85 39.85 -3.33
CA ALA A 640 10.03 39.07 -2.96
C ALA A 640 9.71 37.57 -2.75
N GLN A 641 8.56 37.25 -2.15
CA GLN A 641 8.10 35.87 -1.97
C GLN A 641 7.80 35.21 -3.32
N ILE A 642 7.16 35.94 -4.25
CA ILE A 642 6.86 35.46 -5.60
C ILE A 642 8.15 35.28 -6.42
N ALA A 643 9.10 36.22 -6.31
CA ALA A 643 10.40 36.10 -6.97
C ALA A 643 11.16 34.87 -6.46
N ALA A 644 11.20 34.64 -5.14
CA ALA A 644 11.83 33.46 -4.56
C ALA A 644 11.18 32.15 -5.04
N LEU A 645 9.84 32.07 -5.07
CA LEU A 645 9.13 30.91 -5.65
C LEU A 645 9.47 30.71 -7.12
N SER A 646 9.55 31.79 -7.90
CA SER A 646 9.90 31.73 -9.32
C SER A 646 11.31 31.18 -9.52
N THR A 647 12.28 31.63 -8.73
CA THR A 647 13.66 31.11 -8.75
C THR A 647 13.67 29.61 -8.43
N MET A 648 12.99 29.17 -7.37
CA MET A 648 12.91 27.75 -7.03
C MET A 648 12.24 26.92 -8.14
N LYS A 649 11.18 27.44 -8.77
CA LYS A 649 10.48 26.77 -9.88
C LYS A 649 11.35 26.60 -11.13
N GLN A 650 12.42 27.38 -11.26
CA GLN A 650 13.37 27.25 -12.36
C GLN A 650 14.48 26.23 -12.10
N HIS A 651 14.58 25.67 -10.87
CA HIS A 651 15.64 24.78 -10.42
C HIS A 651 15.05 23.52 -9.79
N THR A 652 14.53 22.62 -10.64
CA THR A 652 13.84 21.41 -10.15
C THR A 652 14.51 20.12 -10.63
N ASP A 653 15.13 20.11 -11.81
CA ASP A 653 15.66 18.89 -12.42
C ASP A 653 17.17 18.97 -12.76
N PHE A 654 17.77 17.86 -13.20
CA PHE A 654 19.19 17.84 -13.61
C PHE A 654 19.46 18.61 -14.91
N ASN A 655 18.44 18.89 -15.74
CA ASN A 655 18.59 19.72 -16.93
C ASN A 655 18.76 21.20 -16.53
N ASP A 656 17.99 21.65 -15.54
CA ASP A 656 18.12 22.95 -14.92
C ASP A 656 19.47 23.09 -14.22
N LEU A 657 19.94 22.04 -13.53
CA LEU A 657 21.28 22.04 -12.94
C LEU A 657 22.38 22.23 -14.00
N ALA A 658 22.20 21.67 -15.20
CA ALA A 658 23.18 21.80 -16.27
C ALA A 658 23.24 23.21 -16.88
N HIS A 659 22.10 23.90 -16.99
CA HIS A 659 21.98 25.12 -17.81
C HIS A 659 21.65 26.40 -17.05
N LYS A 660 21.04 26.30 -15.87
CA LYS A 660 20.59 27.46 -15.09
C LYS A 660 21.39 27.64 -13.81
N SER A 661 21.96 26.56 -13.28
CA SER A 661 22.81 26.62 -12.09
C SER A 661 24.23 27.07 -12.42
N GLU A 662 24.86 27.77 -11.46
CA GLU A 662 26.30 28.05 -11.48
C GLU A 662 27.16 26.77 -11.52
N LEU A 663 26.64 25.64 -11.04
CA LEU A 663 27.35 24.36 -11.03
C LEU A 663 27.48 23.74 -12.43
N GLY A 664 26.56 24.08 -13.34
CA GLY A 664 26.50 23.62 -14.72
C GLY A 664 26.55 22.10 -14.90
N ILE A 665 26.92 21.69 -16.12
CA ILE A 665 27.04 20.27 -16.49
C ILE A 665 28.03 19.49 -15.61
N GLU A 666 29.09 20.13 -15.12
CA GLU A 666 30.05 19.51 -14.20
C GLU A 666 29.40 19.18 -12.85
N GLY A 667 28.40 19.95 -12.42
CA GLY A 667 27.55 19.63 -11.27
C GLY A 667 26.79 18.32 -11.47
N VAL A 668 26.17 18.13 -12.63
CA VAL A 668 25.47 16.89 -12.99
C VAL A 668 26.44 15.71 -13.00
N LYS A 669 27.60 15.85 -13.68
CA LYS A 669 28.63 14.79 -13.75
C LYS A 669 29.07 14.32 -12.37
N ARG A 670 29.37 15.26 -11.47
CA ARG A 670 29.79 14.93 -10.09
C ARG A 670 28.69 14.19 -9.34
N GLN A 671 27.45 14.67 -9.40
CA GLN A 671 26.35 14.11 -8.62
C GLN A 671 25.93 12.72 -9.11
N ILE A 672 25.68 12.57 -10.41
CA ILE A 672 25.27 11.29 -10.99
C ILE A 672 26.45 10.29 -10.97
N GLY A 673 27.67 10.74 -11.32
CA GLY A 673 28.86 9.89 -11.33
C GLY A 673 29.21 9.34 -9.95
N ALA A 674 29.07 10.15 -8.90
CA ALA A 674 29.22 9.69 -7.52
C ALA A 674 28.15 8.67 -7.12
N ALA A 675 26.90 8.88 -7.55
CA ALA A 675 25.81 7.94 -7.30
C ALA A 675 26.05 6.58 -7.96
N ILE A 676 26.46 6.57 -9.24
CA ILE A 676 26.82 5.35 -9.99
C ILE A 676 27.98 4.63 -9.31
N SER A 677 29.06 5.35 -9.00
CA SER A 677 30.23 4.78 -8.33
C SER A 677 29.89 4.18 -6.96
N GLN A 678 28.93 4.79 -6.23
CA GLN A 678 28.47 4.26 -4.96
C GLN A 678 27.70 2.95 -5.14
N VAL A 679 26.67 2.92 -5.99
CA VAL A 679 25.86 1.70 -6.17
C VAL A 679 26.66 0.54 -6.76
N GLN A 680 27.66 0.83 -7.60
CA GLN A 680 28.58 -0.20 -8.10
C GLN A 680 29.43 -0.80 -6.98
N ARG A 681 29.93 0.02 -6.04
CA ARG A 681 30.67 -0.48 -4.89
C ARG A 681 29.78 -1.29 -3.95
N ASP A 682 28.57 -0.82 -3.70
CA ASP A 682 27.61 -1.51 -2.83
C ASP A 682 27.24 -2.89 -3.42
N GLU A 683 27.00 -2.95 -4.74
CA GLU A 683 26.69 -4.21 -5.42
C GLU A 683 27.90 -5.17 -5.45
N GLN A 684 29.12 -4.66 -5.67
CA GLN A 684 30.32 -5.48 -5.61
C GLN A 684 30.53 -6.08 -4.21
N GLN A 685 30.34 -5.28 -3.15
CA GLN A 685 30.42 -5.76 -1.78
C GLN A 685 29.34 -6.81 -1.47
N HIS A 686 28.12 -6.61 -1.96
CA HIS A 686 27.02 -7.57 -1.80
C HIS A 686 27.33 -8.91 -2.49
N GLN A 687 27.89 -8.86 -3.71
CA GLN A 687 28.31 -10.06 -4.43
C GLN A 687 29.45 -10.79 -3.74
N GLU A 688 30.44 -10.06 -3.21
CA GLU A 688 31.54 -10.61 -2.42
C GLU A 688 31.03 -11.28 -1.13
N GLN A 689 30.12 -10.64 -0.39
CA GLN A 689 29.47 -11.21 0.80
C GLN A 689 28.70 -12.49 0.47
N LYS A 690 27.87 -12.49 -0.58
CA LYS A 690 27.17 -13.70 -1.04
C LYS A 690 28.13 -14.83 -1.42
N HIS A 691 29.29 -14.49 -2.00
CA HIS A 691 30.31 -15.48 -2.35
C HIS A 691 30.97 -16.08 -1.10
N VAL A 692 31.29 -15.24 -0.11
CA VAL A 692 31.84 -15.67 1.19
C VAL A 692 30.84 -16.55 1.94
N GLU A 693 29.56 -16.16 2.02
CA GLU A 693 28.51 -16.95 2.67
C GLU A 693 28.31 -18.32 2.00
N LYS A 694 28.27 -18.37 0.66
CA LYS A 694 28.19 -19.65 -0.06
C LYS A 694 29.40 -20.54 0.22
N LYS A 695 30.59 -19.97 0.30
CA LYS A 695 31.83 -20.71 0.61
C LYS A 695 31.81 -21.23 2.05
N GLN A 696 31.30 -20.44 2.99
CA GLN A 696 31.18 -20.82 4.40
C GLN A 696 30.13 -21.92 4.60
N GLN A 697 28.98 -21.85 3.93
CA GLN A 697 27.98 -22.92 3.91
C GLN A 697 28.53 -24.22 3.31
N GLN A 698 29.34 -24.16 2.26
CA GLN A 698 30.00 -25.36 1.72
C GLN A 698 31.04 -25.97 2.68
N ILE A 699 31.75 -25.12 3.44
CA ILE A 699 32.70 -25.57 4.46
C ILE A 699 31.95 -26.21 5.65
N GLU A 700 30.83 -25.66 6.10
CA GLU A 700 30.00 -26.23 7.17
C GLU A 700 29.26 -27.52 6.77
N GLN A 701 29.02 -27.76 5.48
CA GLN A 701 28.42 -29.01 5.01
C GLN A 701 29.43 -30.17 4.87
N ARG A 702 30.75 -29.88 4.83
CA ARG A 702 31.81 -30.90 4.73
C ARG A 702 31.97 -31.82 5.96
N PRO A 703 31.75 -31.41 7.23
CA PRO A 703 31.90 -32.31 8.39
C PRO A 703 30.72 -33.29 8.54
N ARG A 704 29.54 -33.00 7.96
CA ARG A 704 28.35 -33.88 8.11
C ARG A 704 28.37 -35.13 7.22
N ARG A 705 29.28 -35.23 6.24
CA ARG A 705 29.46 -36.46 5.43
C ARG A 705 30.48 -37.44 6.01
N ALA A 706 31.34 -37.01 6.93
CA ALA A 706 32.36 -37.89 7.53
C ALA A 706 31.84 -38.74 8.70
N ALA A 707 30.69 -38.38 9.32
CA ALA A 707 30.13 -39.08 10.48
C ALA A 707 29.11 -40.19 10.13
N ARG A 708 28.98 -40.58 8.85
CA ARG A 708 28.04 -41.64 8.40
C ARG A 708 28.73 -42.89 7.85
N ILE A 709 30.05 -42.98 7.99
CA ILE A 709 30.84 -44.17 7.71
C ILE A 709 31.70 -44.42 8.94
N GLY A 710 31.18 -45.20 9.88
CA GLY A 710 31.81 -45.57 11.14
C GLY A 710 31.00 -46.67 11.78
#